data_AF-A0A8E6B9K2-F1
#
_entry.id   AF-A0A8E6B9K2-F1
#
_cell.length_a   1.000
_cell.length_b   1.000
_cell.length_c   1.000
_cell.angle_alpha   90.00
_cell.angle_beta   90.00
_cell.angle_gamma   90.00
#
_symmetry.space_group_name_H-M   'P 1'
#
loop_
_entity.id
_entity.type
_entity.pdbx_description
1 polymer ?
#
loop_
_entity_poly.entity_id
_entity_poly.type
_entity_poly.pdbx_seq_one_letter_code
_entity_poly.pdbx_strand_id
1 'polypeptide(L)'
;MDTSPSSSVRPILLAVSEQILEGKITDVLSACRFEGIKVLRDSRFATAYRKSKRGNSVIGSWEKESRLELNWEPQSDLVKLNVVAYDAAIGNPKILDTATCKEITEAFLRLVQPSISPSSEVVLMPGESSLGPSRGPIRDYSRCAREEELSDLFHGDLPLGRYAFGRTPQALRHGKPLFLSRFPHTNQPMIYNGVLLCAPQNSGKTELLLTWAAAANRAGYSIFMIDVKGNLRSKLDRFKNTWRGELFHFSVRPGIDSARLNFLAPLAYGQPLDSKRLESLAGAILPAEGWDGEGGEAEMFYQSRLLRLTAFLHILKFRHDYCYKYIAKRNPNGRPGDYYILSEGTAPAIPSLSELYNFATDEELVCFWIKRIAEAEKSLESLGRGKLLPEKRVEMWARDIAPILHPDYLPGIGQRRDPKVGYRDLTYGVALALHPFSEGVLLERTSPSGSGKLFDFQTLNRSKNEHPVSLLLEVGEDDPKQAAAITSLTVRALEPILHTRMHTPPPGCSSTDDWQPLLLLLDETRRIRSFNPIEYITFARERRAACVMVYQSLNLIGTAAEIDTILSNVGTQIYLGKLVGDTATAFSRMLPSEDRKIYVTNESDGSVQSRWEPRPILTAAELYRLPSGNWPALVHIHDLPCRKPFLVDLDQSVVDNQENQR
;
A
#
# COMPACT_ATOMS: atom_id res chain seq x y z
N MET A 1 -27.43 -34.64 12.17
CA MET A 1 -26.45 -35.72 11.95
C MET A 1 -26.26 -35.81 10.45
N ASP A 2 -25.18 -35.24 9.95
CA ASP A 2 -24.79 -35.35 8.55
C ASP A 2 -24.30 -36.77 8.28
N THR A 3 -25.04 -37.52 7.47
CA THR A 3 -24.60 -38.82 6.94
C THR A 3 -23.87 -38.59 5.63
N SER A 4 -22.66 -38.04 5.71
CA SER A 4 -21.72 -38.13 4.59
C SER A 4 -21.05 -39.51 4.63
N PRO A 5 -20.91 -40.20 3.48
CA PRO A 5 -20.25 -41.49 3.43
C PRO A 5 -18.78 -41.35 3.86
N SER A 6 -18.28 -42.33 4.62
CA SER A 6 -16.91 -42.32 5.15
C SER A 6 -15.87 -42.14 4.03
N SER A 7 -14.80 -41.41 4.33
CA SER A 7 -13.68 -41.11 3.42
C SER A 7 -13.03 -42.34 2.77
N SER A 8 -13.30 -43.54 3.29
CA SER A 8 -12.83 -44.83 2.77
C SER A 8 -13.63 -45.39 1.58
N VAL A 9 -14.89 -44.99 1.37
CA VAL A 9 -15.77 -45.56 0.32
C VAL A 9 -15.63 -44.83 -1.02
N ARG A 10 -15.26 -43.56 -0.97
CA ARG A 10 -15.22 -42.67 -2.14
C ARG A 10 -14.15 -43.04 -3.20
N PRO A 11 -12.91 -43.43 -2.84
CA PRO A 11 -11.91 -43.87 -3.82
C PRO A 11 -12.31 -45.17 -4.53
N ILE A 12 -13.02 -46.05 -3.81
CA ILE A 12 -13.48 -47.35 -4.32
C ILE A 12 -14.58 -47.17 -5.37
N LEU A 13 -15.52 -46.25 -5.13
CA LEU A 13 -16.59 -45.96 -6.09
C LEU A 13 -16.08 -45.26 -7.37
N LEU A 14 -15.05 -44.42 -7.25
CA LEU A 14 -14.40 -43.79 -8.41
C LEU A 14 -13.67 -44.82 -9.29
N ALA A 15 -12.90 -45.71 -8.67
CA ALA A 15 -12.20 -46.79 -9.37
C ALA A 15 -13.15 -47.77 -10.09
N VAL A 16 -14.30 -48.07 -9.48
CA VAL A 16 -15.37 -48.88 -10.10
C VAL A 16 -15.98 -48.16 -11.30
N SER A 17 -16.21 -46.85 -11.21
CA SER A 17 -16.79 -46.08 -12.33
C SER A 17 -15.85 -45.96 -13.53
N GLU A 18 -14.54 -45.79 -13.30
CA GLU A 18 -13.53 -45.71 -14.36
C GLU A 18 -13.37 -47.06 -15.09
N GLN A 19 -13.39 -48.19 -14.37
CA GLN A 19 -13.28 -49.51 -14.99
C GLN A 19 -14.55 -49.97 -15.71
N ILE A 20 -15.73 -49.49 -15.29
CA ILE A 20 -17.00 -49.69 -16.03
C ILE A 20 -16.98 -48.93 -17.36
N LEU A 21 -16.43 -47.71 -17.39
CA LEU A 21 -16.27 -46.93 -18.62
C LEU A 21 -15.26 -47.56 -19.61
N GLU A 22 -14.30 -48.35 -19.12
CA GLU A 22 -13.32 -49.08 -19.94
C GLU A 22 -13.79 -50.47 -20.41
N GLY A 23 -15.02 -50.90 -20.09
CA GLY A 23 -15.56 -52.19 -20.52
C GLY A 23 -14.98 -53.42 -19.83
N LYS A 24 -14.30 -53.27 -18.69
CA LYS A 24 -13.63 -54.35 -17.93
C LYS A 24 -14.45 -54.81 -16.72
N ILE A 25 -15.72 -55.12 -16.92
CA ILE A 25 -16.67 -55.47 -15.84
C ILE A 25 -16.30 -56.78 -15.12
N THR A 26 -15.66 -57.73 -15.80
CA THR A 26 -15.28 -59.04 -15.22
C THR A 26 -14.15 -58.96 -14.21
N ASP A 27 -13.25 -57.98 -14.34
CA ASP A 27 -12.06 -57.87 -13.46
C ASP A 27 -12.42 -57.22 -12.12
N VAL A 28 -13.35 -56.26 -12.12
CA VAL A 28 -13.85 -55.54 -10.93
C VAL A 28 -14.45 -56.50 -9.91
N LEU A 29 -15.24 -57.48 -10.35
CA LEU A 29 -15.98 -58.38 -9.45
C LEU A 29 -15.12 -59.51 -8.87
N SER A 30 -13.96 -59.81 -9.48
CA SER A 30 -13.02 -60.81 -8.95
C SER A 30 -12.09 -60.24 -7.87
N ALA A 31 -11.84 -58.93 -7.88
CA ALA A 31 -10.94 -58.25 -6.94
C ALA A 31 -11.61 -57.80 -5.63
N CYS A 32 -12.94 -57.68 -5.59
CA CYS A 32 -13.66 -57.21 -4.40
C CYS A 32 -14.00 -58.35 -3.41
N ARG A 33 -13.17 -58.57 -2.39
CA ARG A 33 -13.61 -59.25 -1.16
C ARG A 33 -14.44 -58.29 -0.31
N PHE A 34 -15.76 -58.38 -0.41
CA PHE A 34 -16.68 -57.64 0.45
C PHE A 34 -16.82 -58.35 1.81
N GLU A 35 -16.39 -57.73 2.90
CA GLU A 35 -16.86 -58.13 4.23
C GLU A 35 -18.29 -57.60 4.42
N GLY A 36 -19.28 -58.49 4.37
CA GLY A 36 -20.64 -58.19 4.83
C GLY A 36 -21.80 -58.51 3.86
N ILE A 37 -21.55 -58.92 2.62
CA ILE A 37 -22.62 -59.31 1.67
C ILE A 37 -22.52 -60.80 1.37
N LYS A 38 -23.51 -61.57 1.84
CA LYS A 38 -23.61 -63.01 1.58
C LYS A 38 -24.39 -63.22 0.29
N VAL A 39 -23.71 -63.58 -0.80
CA VAL A 39 -24.37 -64.04 -2.03
C VAL A 39 -24.95 -65.43 -1.77
N LEU A 40 -26.28 -65.54 -1.72
CA LEU A 40 -26.96 -66.83 -1.59
C LEU A 40 -27.10 -67.45 -2.98
N ARG A 41 -26.35 -68.52 -3.23
CA ARG A 41 -26.66 -69.47 -4.32
C ARG A 41 -27.57 -70.55 -3.76
N ASP A 42 -28.80 -70.51 -4.24
CA ASP A 42 -29.85 -71.52 -4.20
C ASP A 42 -30.50 -71.95 -2.86
N SER A 43 -31.82 -72.08 -3.00
CA SER A 43 -32.90 -72.48 -2.10
C SER A 43 -32.60 -73.09 -0.72
N ARG A 44 -32.97 -72.34 0.33
CA ARG A 44 -33.93 -72.67 1.42
C ARG A 44 -33.65 -71.79 2.65
N PHE A 45 -34.74 -71.43 3.33
CA PHE A 45 -34.84 -70.51 4.47
C PHE A 45 -33.69 -70.53 5.47
N ALA A 46 -33.21 -69.34 5.85
CA ALA A 46 -32.64 -69.09 7.17
C ALA A 46 -32.81 -67.62 7.57
N THR A 47 -33.75 -67.37 8.48
CA THR A 47 -33.94 -66.10 9.19
C THR A 47 -32.88 -66.00 10.29
N ALA A 48 -32.08 -64.93 10.33
CA ALA A 48 -31.17 -64.64 11.44
C ALA A 48 -31.60 -63.35 12.13
N TYR A 49 -32.24 -63.50 13.29
CA TYR A 49 -32.59 -62.44 14.22
C TYR A 49 -31.34 -62.02 15.02
N ARG A 50 -31.02 -60.71 15.06
CA ARG A 50 -30.13 -60.15 16.10
C ARG A 50 -30.92 -59.19 16.97
N LYS A 51 -31.27 -59.68 18.16
CA LYS A 51 -32.01 -58.97 19.22
C LYS A 51 -31.11 -57.88 19.82
N SER A 52 -31.48 -56.61 19.67
CA SER A 52 -31.00 -55.52 20.52
C SER A 52 -32.12 -55.15 21.49
N LYS A 53 -31.86 -55.32 22.79
CA LYS A 53 -32.75 -54.89 23.88
C LYS A 53 -32.46 -53.42 24.19
N ARG A 54 -33.43 -52.53 23.96
CA ARG A 54 -33.95 -51.52 24.90
C ARG A 54 -35.14 -50.80 24.25
N GLY A 55 -36.23 -50.68 25.00
CA GLY A 55 -37.57 -50.37 24.51
C GLY A 55 -37.91 -48.89 24.40
N ASN A 56 -38.87 -48.56 23.53
CA ASN A 56 -40.24 -48.18 23.90
C ASN A 56 -41.12 -48.02 22.64
N SER A 57 -42.27 -48.72 22.68
CA SER A 57 -43.60 -48.42 22.09
C SER A 57 -43.81 -47.71 20.73
N VAL A 58 -44.54 -48.44 19.86
CA VAL A 58 -45.74 -48.08 19.04
C VAL A 58 -45.58 -47.43 17.65
N ILE A 59 -45.77 -48.29 16.62
CA ILE A 59 -46.69 -48.23 15.44
C ILE A 59 -47.10 -46.82 14.95
N GLY A 60 -46.93 -46.40 13.70
CA GLY A 60 -46.39 -47.02 12.48
C GLY A 60 -46.58 -46.04 11.30
N SER A 61 -45.58 -45.89 10.45
CA SER A 61 -45.75 -45.35 9.09
C SER A 61 -45.17 -46.37 8.12
N TRP A 62 -45.97 -46.76 7.15
CA TRP A 62 -45.60 -47.74 6.12
C TRP A 62 -44.54 -47.13 5.20
N GLU A 63 -43.28 -47.47 5.43
CA GLU A 63 -42.23 -47.25 4.44
C GLU A 63 -42.39 -48.29 3.33
N LYS A 64 -42.54 -47.81 2.09
CA LYS A 64 -42.49 -48.64 0.88
C LYS A 64 -41.09 -49.29 0.81
N GLU A 65 -40.99 -50.57 1.13
CA GLU A 65 -39.79 -51.34 0.84
C GLU A 65 -39.74 -51.64 -0.67
N SER A 66 -39.02 -50.80 -1.42
CA SER A 66 -38.60 -51.13 -2.78
C SER A 66 -37.41 -52.09 -2.70
N ARG A 67 -37.59 -53.36 -3.09
CA ARG A 67 -36.49 -54.32 -3.27
C ARG A 67 -35.99 -54.28 -4.70
N LEU A 68 -34.67 -54.24 -4.88
CA LEU A 68 -34.02 -54.42 -6.17
C LEU A 68 -33.44 -55.85 -6.22
N GLU A 69 -33.95 -56.70 -7.09
CA GLU A 69 -33.38 -58.03 -7.35
C GLU A 69 -32.58 -58.01 -8.65
N LEU A 70 -31.35 -58.53 -8.61
CA LEU A 70 -30.48 -58.65 -9.76
C LEU A 70 -30.39 -60.12 -10.14
N ASN A 71 -31.09 -60.52 -11.19
CA ASN A 71 -31.02 -61.88 -11.74
C ASN A 71 -30.07 -61.91 -12.93
N TRP A 72 -29.15 -62.86 -12.94
CA TRP A 72 -28.16 -63.05 -14.00
C TRP A 72 -28.43 -64.38 -14.72
N GLU A 73 -28.73 -64.31 -16.02
CA GLU A 73 -28.85 -65.48 -16.90
C GLU A 73 -27.66 -65.53 -17.88
N PRO A 74 -26.80 -66.56 -17.82
CA PRO A 74 -25.53 -66.56 -18.54
C PRO A 74 -25.62 -67.14 -19.96
N GLN A 75 -26.62 -66.74 -20.78
CA GLN A 75 -26.77 -67.25 -22.15
C GLN A 75 -27.05 -66.22 -23.26
N SER A 76 -26.69 -64.94 -23.10
CA SER A 76 -26.54 -64.01 -24.25
C SER A 76 -25.72 -62.77 -23.86
N ASP A 77 -25.17 -62.04 -24.84
CA ASP A 77 -24.47 -60.75 -24.68
C ASP A 77 -25.37 -59.60 -24.16
N LEU A 78 -26.55 -59.91 -23.63
CA LEU A 78 -27.54 -58.98 -23.09
C LEU A 78 -27.70 -59.22 -21.59
N VAL A 79 -27.30 -58.22 -20.79
CA VAL A 79 -27.65 -58.16 -19.37
C VAL A 79 -29.12 -57.75 -19.27
N LYS A 80 -30.00 -58.68 -18.89
CA LYS A 80 -31.38 -58.35 -18.51
C LYS A 80 -31.43 -58.03 -17.03
N LEU A 81 -31.84 -56.81 -16.69
CA LEU A 81 -32.07 -56.38 -15.32
C LEU A 81 -33.58 -56.30 -15.09
N ASN A 82 -34.13 -57.19 -14.28
CA ASN A 82 -35.55 -57.19 -13.95
C ASN A 82 -35.77 -56.37 -12.67
N VAL A 83 -36.32 -55.16 -12.80
CA VAL A 83 -36.72 -54.36 -11.62
C VAL A 83 -38.12 -54.79 -11.22
N VAL A 84 -38.23 -55.57 -10.14
CA VAL A 84 -39.52 -56.01 -9.60
C VAL A 84 -39.94 -55.06 -8.47
N ALA A 85 -40.94 -54.22 -8.73
CA ALA A 85 -41.59 -53.46 -7.67
C ALA A 85 -42.67 -54.33 -7.03
N TYR A 86 -42.55 -54.59 -5.72
CA TYR A 86 -43.59 -55.26 -4.95
C TYR A 86 -44.62 -54.23 -4.48
N ASP A 87 -45.84 -54.33 -4.97
CA ASP A 87 -46.99 -53.70 -4.33
C ASP A 87 -47.55 -54.67 -3.29
N ALA A 88 -47.41 -54.34 -2.01
CA ALA A 88 -47.86 -55.19 -0.91
C ALA A 88 -49.38 -55.45 -0.91
N ALA A 89 -50.17 -54.69 -1.68
CA ALA A 89 -51.62 -54.86 -1.75
C ALA A 89 -52.07 -55.98 -2.71
N ILE A 90 -51.23 -56.38 -3.67
CA ILE A 90 -51.57 -57.34 -4.71
C ILE A 90 -50.42 -58.34 -4.76
N GLY A 91 -50.56 -59.50 -4.13
CA GLY A 91 -49.49 -60.49 -3.92
C GLY A 91 -48.90 -61.17 -5.17
N ASN A 92 -48.77 -60.46 -6.30
CA ASN A 92 -48.08 -60.91 -7.50
C ASN A 92 -47.04 -59.87 -7.96
N PRO A 93 -45.79 -60.27 -8.22
CA PRO A 93 -44.76 -59.39 -8.77
C PRO A 93 -45.15 -58.96 -10.20
N LYS A 94 -45.23 -57.65 -10.44
CA LYS A 94 -45.41 -57.09 -11.77
C LYS A 94 -44.04 -56.69 -12.32
N ILE A 95 -43.58 -57.37 -13.37
CA ILE A 95 -42.35 -56.98 -14.08
C ILE A 95 -42.64 -55.65 -14.78
N LEU A 96 -42.00 -54.58 -14.32
CA LEU A 96 -42.02 -53.29 -14.98
C LEU A 96 -40.87 -53.31 -16.00
N ASP A 97 -41.23 -53.22 -17.28
CA ASP A 97 -40.43 -53.13 -18.51
C ASP A 97 -38.89 -53.36 -18.47
N THR A 98 -38.41 -54.03 -19.51
CA THR A 98 -36.96 -54.19 -19.79
C THR A 98 -36.30 -52.85 -20.07
N ALA A 99 -35.65 -52.26 -19.07
CA ALA A 99 -34.74 -51.15 -19.26
C ALA A 99 -33.45 -51.64 -19.94
N THR A 100 -32.99 -50.92 -20.95
CA THR A 100 -31.72 -51.17 -21.63
C THR A 100 -30.54 -50.86 -20.70
N CYS A 101 -29.37 -51.51 -20.91
CA CYS A 101 -28.14 -51.21 -20.15
C CYS A 101 -27.79 -49.72 -20.12
N LYS A 102 -28.16 -48.97 -21.16
CA LYS A 102 -27.98 -47.51 -21.25
C LYS A 102 -28.84 -46.79 -20.21
N GLU A 103 -30.12 -47.13 -20.10
CA GLU A 103 -31.05 -46.51 -19.14
C GLU A 103 -30.67 -46.84 -17.69
N ILE A 104 -30.16 -48.06 -17.45
CA ILE A 104 -29.66 -48.47 -16.13
C ILE A 104 -28.37 -47.73 -15.79
N THR A 105 -27.45 -47.57 -16.74
CA THR A 105 -26.22 -46.79 -16.56
C THR A 105 -26.55 -45.31 -16.30
N GLU A 106 -27.51 -44.74 -17.03
CA GLU A 106 -27.97 -43.36 -16.78
C GLU A 106 -28.68 -43.22 -15.44
N ALA A 107 -29.50 -44.19 -15.02
CA ALA A 107 -30.15 -44.19 -13.71
C ALA A 107 -29.14 -44.34 -12.57
N PHE A 108 -28.13 -45.20 -12.74
CA PHE A 108 -27.04 -45.39 -11.79
C PHE A 108 -26.13 -44.17 -11.72
N LEU A 109 -25.80 -43.54 -12.87
CA LEU A 109 -25.09 -42.26 -12.90
C LEU A 109 -25.90 -41.13 -12.25
N ARG A 110 -27.23 -41.14 -12.32
CA ARG A 110 -28.11 -40.20 -11.60
C ARG A 110 -28.19 -40.49 -10.09
N LEU A 111 -28.06 -41.74 -9.67
CA LEU A 111 -28.06 -42.17 -8.26
C LEU A 111 -26.69 -42.01 -7.57
N VAL A 112 -25.59 -42.15 -8.33
CA VAL A 112 -24.20 -42.04 -7.85
C VAL A 112 -23.62 -40.64 -8.06
N GLN A 113 -24.16 -39.85 -9.00
CA GLN A 113 -24.03 -38.40 -8.88
C GLN A 113 -24.65 -38.05 -7.53
N PRO A 114 -23.87 -37.57 -6.55
CA PRO A 114 -24.49 -37.05 -5.36
C PRO A 114 -25.51 -36.03 -5.85
N SER A 115 -26.63 -35.89 -5.16
CA SER A 115 -27.41 -34.67 -5.17
C SER A 115 -26.52 -33.54 -4.64
N ILE A 116 -25.46 -33.19 -5.39
CA ILE A 116 -24.70 -31.97 -5.27
C ILE A 116 -25.73 -30.96 -5.72
N SER A 117 -26.41 -30.39 -4.73
CA SER A 117 -27.19 -29.17 -4.90
C SER A 117 -26.41 -28.29 -5.89
N PRO A 118 -26.96 -27.98 -7.07
CA PRO A 118 -26.23 -27.42 -8.22
C PRO A 118 -25.74 -25.98 -8.03
N SER A 119 -25.39 -25.59 -6.80
CA SER A 119 -25.07 -24.23 -6.41
C SER A 119 -23.96 -24.10 -5.36
N SER A 120 -23.39 -25.19 -4.84
CA SER A 120 -22.27 -25.05 -3.89
C SER A 120 -21.00 -24.67 -4.66
N GLU A 121 -20.69 -23.38 -4.65
CA GLU A 121 -19.43 -22.81 -5.08
C GLU A 121 -18.23 -23.64 -4.56
N VAL A 122 -17.33 -24.02 -5.46
CA VAL A 122 -16.13 -24.80 -5.13
C VAL A 122 -14.98 -23.83 -4.85
N VAL A 123 -14.39 -23.90 -3.66
CA VAL A 123 -13.23 -23.08 -3.29
C VAL A 123 -12.00 -23.97 -3.13
N LEU A 124 -11.00 -23.79 -4.00
CA LEU A 124 -9.72 -24.50 -3.90
C LEU A 124 -8.76 -23.74 -2.99
N MET A 125 -8.10 -24.47 -2.08
CA MET A 125 -7.14 -23.93 -1.12
C MET A 125 -5.75 -23.69 -1.74
N PRO A 126 -4.90 -22.83 -1.15
CA PRO A 126 -3.49 -22.70 -1.54
C PRO A 126 -2.78 -24.06 -1.65
N GLY A 127 -2.19 -24.33 -2.82
CA GLY A 127 -1.53 -25.60 -3.16
C GLY A 127 -2.45 -26.79 -3.46
N GLU A 128 -3.78 -26.65 -3.39
CA GLU A 128 -4.72 -27.73 -3.69
C GLU A 128 -4.73 -28.05 -5.19
N SER A 129 -4.58 -29.33 -5.55
CA SER A 129 -4.73 -29.75 -6.95
C SER A 129 -6.21 -29.78 -7.34
N SER A 130 -6.52 -29.35 -8.57
CA SER A 130 -7.90 -29.39 -9.08
C SER A 130 -8.44 -30.83 -9.09
N LEU A 131 -9.56 -31.08 -8.41
CA LEU A 131 -10.19 -32.41 -8.23
C LEU A 131 -10.94 -32.93 -9.48
N GLY A 132 -10.58 -32.47 -10.68
CA GLY A 132 -11.26 -32.82 -11.93
C GLY A 132 -12.39 -31.84 -12.33
N PRO A 133 -13.26 -32.23 -13.28
CA PRO A 133 -14.34 -31.37 -13.78
C PRO A 133 -15.35 -31.05 -12.68
N SER A 134 -15.70 -29.78 -12.53
CA SER A 134 -16.71 -29.31 -11.57
C SER A 134 -17.83 -28.57 -12.29
N ARG A 135 -19.08 -28.75 -11.84
CA ARG A 135 -20.28 -28.16 -12.47
C ARG A 135 -20.70 -26.80 -11.90
N GLY A 136 -19.87 -26.16 -11.06
CA GLY A 136 -20.19 -24.89 -10.40
C GLY A 136 -19.12 -23.81 -10.62
N PRO A 137 -19.38 -22.56 -10.20
CA PRO A 137 -18.33 -21.54 -10.14
C PRO A 137 -17.22 -22.03 -9.22
N ILE A 138 -15.99 -22.01 -9.73
CA ILE A 138 -14.77 -22.33 -8.98
C ILE A 138 -14.14 -21.00 -8.58
N ARG A 139 -13.84 -20.82 -7.30
CA ARG A 139 -12.84 -19.86 -6.83
C ARG A 139 -11.55 -20.59 -6.54
N ASP A 140 -10.52 -20.26 -7.30
CA ASP A 140 -9.27 -20.98 -7.26
C ASP A 140 -8.15 -20.18 -6.59
N TYR A 141 -7.82 -20.55 -5.35
CA TYR A 141 -6.67 -20.01 -4.63
C TYR A 141 -5.48 -20.97 -4.62
N SER A 142 -5.50 -22.06 -5.42
CA SER A 142 -4.43 -23.07 -5.45
C SER A 142 -3.06 -22.52 -5.80
N ARG A 143 -3.01 -21.37 -6.46
CA ARG A 143 -1.77 -20.69 -6.84
C ARG A 143 -1.33 -19.60 -5.86
N CYS A 144 -2.08 -19.38 -4.78
CA CYS A 144 -1.58 -18.62 -3.65
C CYS A 144 -0.51 -19.42 -2.87
N ALA A 145 0.36 -18.71 -2.15
CA ALA A 145 1.37 -19.36 -1.33
C ALA A 145 0.72 -20.12 -0.16
N ARG A 146 1.25 -21.30 0.15
CA ARG A 146 0.96 -22.00 1.40
C ARG A 146 1.74 -21.36 2.56
N GLU A 147 1.27 -21.58 3.78
CA GLU A 147 1.93 -21.04 4.97
C GLU A 147 3.41 -21.47 5.07
N GLU A 148 3.73 -22.71 4.69
CA GLU A 148 5.10 -23.23 4.76
C GLU A 148 6.03 -22.57 3.74
N GLU A 149 5.48 -22.03 2.65
CA GLU A 149 6.23 -21.28 1.62
C GLU A 149 6.56 -19.84 2.08
N LEU A 150 6.06 -19.42 3.26
CA LEU A 150 6.21 -18.07 3.82
C LEU A 150 7.12 -18.04 5.06
N SER A 151 7.99 -19.03 5.22
CA SER A 151 8.88 -19.12 6.39
C SER A 151 9.75 -17.88 6.62
N ASP A 152 10.16 -17.22 5.54
CA ASP A 152 10.99 -15.99 5.58
C ASP A 152 10.26 -14.79 6.19
N LEU A 153 8.94 -14.89 6.33
CA LEU A 153 8.07 -13.85 6.90
C LEU A 153 7.66 -14.16 8.34
N PHE A 154 8.06 -15.28 8.95
CA PHE A 154 7.66 -15.60 10.33
C PHE A 154 8.30 -14.69 11.39
N HIS A 155 9.34 -13.95 11.02
CA HIS A 155 10.05 -13.01 11.87
C HIS A 155 10.31 -11.73 11.11
N GLY A 156 10.18 -10.58 11.75
CA GLY A 156 10.45 -9.29 11.12
C GLY A 156 9.97 -8.14 12.00
N ASP A 157 10.13 -6.92 11.49
CA ASP A 157 9.88 -5.71 12.26
C ASP A 157 8.44 -5.20 12.07
N LEU A 158 7.86 -5.39 10.88
CA LEU A 158 6.57 -4.77 10.52
C LEU A 158 5.51 -5.85 10.25
N PRO A 159 4.44 -5.93 11.06
CA PRO A 159 3.47 -7.02 10.96
C PRO A 159 2.61 -6.92 9.70
N LEU A 160 2.45 -8.03 8.98
CA LEU A 160 1.57 -8.15 7.81
C LEU A 160 0.19 -8.72 8.16
N GLY A 161 -0.05 -9.12 9.42
CA GLY A 161 -1.22 -9.87 9.85
C GLY A 161 -0.89 -11.34 10.08
N ARG A 162 -1.91 -12.20 10.15
CA ARG A 162 -1.73 -13.66 10.27
C ARG A 162 -2.12 -14.32 8.97
N TYR A 163 -1.37 -15.35 8.57
CA TYR A 163 -1.82 -16.21 7.47
C TYR A 163 -3.24 -16.69 7.75
N ALA A 164 -4.16 -16.54 6.80
CA ALA A 164 -5.55 -16.92 7.03
C ALA A 164 -6.21 -17.43 5.74
N PHE A 165 -6.90 -18.56 5.87
CA PHE A 165 -7.68 -19.14 4.79
C PHE A 165 -8.83 -19.99 5.32
N GLY A 166 -10.02 -19.86 4.73
CA GLY A 166 -11.15 -20.73 4.99
C GLY A 166 -12.09 -20.83 3.80
N ARG A 167 -12.51 -22.04 3.42
CA ARG A 167 -13.50 -22.24 2.34
C ARG A 167 -14.83 -21.52 2.61
N THR A 168 -15.15 -21.37 3.90
CA THR A 168 -16.27 -20.59 4.41
C THR A 168 -15.78 -19.74 5.60
N PRO A 169 -16.49 -18.68 5.98
CA PRO A 169 -16.17 -17.92 7.19
C PRO A 169 -16.06 -18.79 8.46
N GLN A 170 -16.88 -19.85 8.56
CA GLN A 170 -16.85 -20.78 9.70
C GLN A 170 -15.68 -21.75 9.66
N ALA A 171 -15.11 -22.01 8.47
CA ALA A 171 -13.97 -22.89 8.28
C ALA A 171 -12.63 -22.12 8.21
N LEU A 172 -12.63 -20.85 8.61
CA LEU A 172 -11.44 -20.00 8.65
C LEU A 172 -10.40 -20.58 9.61
N ARG A 173 -9.19 -20.77 9.10
CA ARG A 173 -8.01 -21.15 9.90
C ARG A 173 -7.03 -19.98 9.91
N HIS A 174 -6.58 -19.60 11.10
CA HIS A 174 -5.47 -18.67 11.28
C HIS A 174 -4.18 -19.45 11.51
N GLY A 175 -3.19 -19.22 10.65
CA GLY A 175 -1.82 -19.68 10.80
C GLY A 175 -0.98 -18.73 11.66
N LYS A 176 0.32 -18.74 11.39
CA LYS A 176 1.34 -17.90 12.04
C LYS A 176 1.21 -16.41 11.68
N PRO A 177 1.63 -15.51 12.58
CA PRO A 177 1.84 -14.12 12.24
C PRO A 177 2.96 -13.98 11.21
N LEU A 178 2.77 -13.08 10.26
CA LEU A 178 3.72 -12.75 9.20
C LEU A 178 4.22 -11.32 9.39
N PHE A 179 5.45 -11.05 8.97
CA PHE A 179 6.13 -9.76 9.11
C PHE A 179 6.95 -9.46 7.86
N LEU A 180 7.06 -8.19 7.51
CA LEU A 180 8.11 -7.73 6.61
C LEU A 180 9.44 -7.80 7.35
N SER A 181 10.33 -8.60 6.78
CA SER A 181 11.59 -8.97 7.39
C SER A 181 12.76 -8.40 6.58
N ARG A 182 13.88 -9.11 6.57
CA ARG A 182 15.04 -8.82 5.74
C ARG A 182 15.17 -9.89 4.69
N PHE A 183 15.64 -9.51 3.50
CA PHE A 183 15.96 -10.48 2.47
C PHE A 183 17.06 -11.43 2.96
N PRO A 184 16.89 -12.77 2.88
CA PRO A 184 17.90 -13.71 3.36
C PRO A 184 19.26 -13.55 2.68
N HIS A 185 19.28 -13.12 1.43
CA HIS A 185 20.48 -13.04 0.60
C HIS A 185 21.24 -11.71 0.70
N THR A 186 20.55 -10.58 0.92
CA THR A 186 21.20 -9.25 1.07
C THR A 186 21.18 -8.71 2.50
N ASN A 187 20.41 -9.33 3.39
CA ASN A 187 20.12 -8.84 4.74
C ASN A 187 19.52 -7.41 4.77
N GLN A 188 19.05 -6.89 3.63
CA GLN A 188 18.39 -5.59 3.56
C GLN A 188 16.92 -5.71 3.98
N PRO A 189 16.36 -4.73 4.71
CA PRO A 189 14.94 -4.69 5.02
C PRO A 189 14.09 -4.73 3.75
N MET A 190 13.15 -5.67 3.66
CA MET A 190 12.28 -5.82 2.49
C MET A 190 11.50 -4.54 2.17
N ILE A 191 11.18 -3.77 3.20
CA ILE A 191 10.44 -2.52 3.07
C ILE A 191 11.18 -1.42 2.30
N TYR A 192 12.51 -1.50 2.14
CA TYR A 192 13.27 -0.55 1.33
C TYR A 192 12.99 -0.67 -0.17
N ASN A 193 12.41 -1.78 -0.63
CA ASN A 193 11.94 -1.92 -2.01
C ASN A 193 10.59 -1.22 -2.26
N GLY A 194 10.09 -0.45 -1.28
CA GLY A 194 8.83 0.26 -1.36
C GLY A 194 7.62 -0.63 -1.09
N VAL A 195 6.57 0.00 -0.57
CA VAL A 195 5.27 -0.64 -0.32
C VAL A 195 4.18 0.17 -0.99
N LEU A 196 3.32 -0.52 -1.72
CA LEU A 196 2.06 0.02 -2.20
C LEU A 196 0.91 -0.62 -1.42
N LEU A 197 0.15 0.22 -0.72
CA LEU A 197 -1.05 -0.17 0.00
C LEU A 197 -2.27 0.34 -0.75
N CYS A 198 -3.05 -0.57 -1.33
CA CYS A 198 -4.33 -0.23 -1.95
C CYS A 198 -5.46 -0.64 -1.00
N ALA A 199 -6.18 0.34 -0.46
CA ALA A 199 -7.11 0.13 0.62
C ALA A 199 -8.38 0.98 0.45
N PRO A 200 -9.52 0.35 0.11
CA PRO A 200 -10.81 1.03 0.09
C PRO A 200 -11.15 1.67 1.43
N GLN A 201 -12.14 2.56 1.46
CA GLN A 201 -12.64 3.10 2.72
C GLN A 201 -13.11 1.98 3.66
N ASN A 202 -12.87 2.14 4.95
CA ASN A 202 -13.26 1.18 6.00
C ASN A 202 -12.67 -0.24 5.83
N SER A 203 -11.51 -0.38 5.18
CA SER A 203 -10.82 -1.67 4.98
C SER A 203 -9.77 -2.02 6.04
N GLY A 204 -9.62 -1.18 7.08
CA GLY A 204 -8.58 -1.34 8.09
C GLY A 204 -7.27 -0.60 7.79
N LYS A 205 -7.21 0.20 6.71
CA LYS A 205 -6.06 1.06 6.32
C LYS A 205 -5.39 1.77 7.51
N THR A 206 -6.18 2.55 8.24
CA THR A 206 -5.70 3.33 9.39
C THR A 206 -5.09 2.43 10.47
N GLU A 207 -5.70 1.27 10.71
CA GLU A 207 -5.24 0.34 11.73
C GLU A 207 -3.90 -0.28 11.38
N LEU A 208 -3.72 -0.68 10.12
CA LEU A 208 -2.43 -1.18 9.63
C LEU A 208 -1.33 -0.11 9.75
N LEU A 209 -1.60 1.12 9.31
CA LEU A 209 -0.62 2.21 9.36
C LEU A 209 -0.19 2.56 10.80
N LEU A 210 -1.13 2.61 11.74
CA LEU A 210 -0.84 2.85 13.16
C LEU A 210 0.04 1.75 13.75
N THR A 211 -0.25 0.51 13.39
CA THR A 211 0.49 -0.66 13.87
C THR A 211 1.89 -0.70 13.30
N TRP A 212 2.05 -0.35 12.02
CA TRP A 212 3.34 -0.20 11.38
C TRP A 212 4.13 0.95 12.00
N ALA A 213 3.50 2.09 12.28
CA ALA A 213 4.17 3.21 12.95
C ALA A 213 4.70 2.78 14.32
N ALA A 214 3.87 2.13 15.14
CA ALA A 214 4.27 1.65 16.46
C ALA A 214 5.37 0.58 16.38
N ALA A 215 5.23 -0.40 15.49
CA ALA A 215 6.19 -1.47 15.31
C ALA A 215 7.55 -0.95 14.79
N ALA A 216 7.53 -0.06 13.79
CA ALA A 216 8.72 0.61 13.26
C ALA A 216 9.43 1.42 14.36
N ASN A 217 8.69 2.19 15.16
CA ASN A 217 9.27 2.97 16.25
C ASN A 217 9.93 2.06 17.30
N ARG A 218 9.28 0.94 17.67
CA ARG A 218 9.87 -0.09 18.55
C ARG A 218 11.16 -0.68 17.97
N ALA A 219 11.19 -0.90 16.66
CA ALA A 219 12.35 -1.36 15.89
C ALA A 219 13.42 -0.27 15.65
N GLY A 220 13.23 0.94 16.18
CA GLY A 220 14.22 2.02 16.12
C GLY A 220 14.18 2.83 14.83
N TYR A 221 13.07 2.81 14.08
CA TYR A 221 12.89 3.65 12.90
C TYR A 221 12.52 5.07 13.30
N SER A 222 13.16 6.05 12.67
CA SER A 222 12.57 7.38 12.53
C SER A 222 11.40 7.30 11.55
N ILE A 223 10.35 8.10 11.78
CA ILE A 223 9.08 7.96 11.04
C ILE A 223 8.59 9.32 10.59
N PHE A 224 8.27 9.44 9.31
CA PHE A 224 7.53 10.56 8.78
C PHE A 224 6.16 10.07 8.33
N MET A 225 5.09 10.67 8.86
CA MET A 225 3.72 10.25 8.59
C MET A 225 2.92 11.44 8.07
N ILE A 226 2.14 11.22 7.01
CA ILE A 226 1.12 12.17 6.55
C ILE A 226 -0.24 11.60 6.96
N ASP A 227 -1.03 12.39 7.69
CA ASP A 227 -2.41 12.08 8.04
C ASP A 227 -3.35 13.14 7.47
N VAL A 228 -4.00 12.79 6.39
CA VAL A 228 -4.95 13.68 5.70
C VAL A 228 -6.30 13.76 6.44
N LYS A 229 -6.69 12.71 7.18
CA LYS A 229 -7.99 12.69 7.86
C LYS A 229 -7.92 13.34 9.24
N GLY A 230 -6.73 13.49 9.80
CA GLY A 230 -6.48 14.03 11.12
C GLY A 230 -7.12 13.19 12.22
N ASN A 231 -7.00 11.86 12.09
CA ASN A 231 -7.50 10.90 13.07
C ASN A 231 -6.42 9.93 13.58
N LEU A 232 -5.19 9.99 13.04
CA LEU A 232 -4.09 9.15 13.49
C LEU A 232 -3.57 9.59 14.85
N ARG A 233 -3.52 10.91 15.14
CA ARG A 233 -2.95 11.41 16.40
C ARG A 233 -3.64 10.82 17.64
N SER A 234 -4.96 10.94 17.72
CA SER A 234 -5.73 10.44 18.87
C SER A 234 -5.66 8.91 18.99
N LYS A 235 -5.48 8.21 17.87
CA LYS A 235 -5.31 6.75 17.88
C LYS A 235 -3.90 6.31 18.26
N LEU A 236 -2.87 7.11 17.96
CA LEU A 236 -1.49 6.85 18.39
C LEU A 236 -1.33 6.92 19.90
N ASP A 237 -2.21 7.65 20.61
CA ASP A 237 -2.16 7.73 22.07
C ASP A 237 -2.26 6.36 22.76
N ARG A 238 -2.90 5.36 22.11
CA ARG A 238 -2.93 3.98 22.64
C ARG A 238 -1.55 3.31 22.68
N PHE A 239 -0.62 3.77 21.85
CA PHE A 239 0.78 3.29 21.81
C PHE A 239 1.74 4.16 22.62
N LYS A 240 1.25 5.20 23.31
CA LYS A 240 2.10 6.15 24.05
C LYS A 240 3.07 5.47 25.04
N ASN A 241 2.62 4.39 25.69
CA ASN A 241 3.43 3.63 26.65
C ASN A 241 4.48 2.73 25.99
N THR A 242 4.28 2.37 24.72
CA THR A 242 5.19 1.50 23.94
C THR A 242 6.06 2.27 22.95
N TRP A 243 5.80 3.57 22.78
CA TRP A 243 6.53 4.46 21.87
C TRP A 243 7.89 4.82 22.48
N ARG A 244 8.98 4.43 21.83
CA ARG A 244 10.36 4.61 22.30
C ARG A 244 10.96 5.97 21.93
N GLY A 245 10.44 6.61 20.88
CA GLY A 245 11.01 7.82 20.30
C GLY A 245 10.35 9.13 20.72
N GLU A 246 10.84 10.23 20.17
CA GLU A 246 10.15 11.52 20.23
C GLU A 246 9.05 11.56 19.16
N LEU A 247 7.84 12.02 19.51
CA LEU A 247 6.75 12.23 18.57
C LEU A 247 6.40 13.71 18.46
N PHE A 248 6.79 14.32 17.35
CA PHE A 248 6.35 15.63 16.92
C PHE A 248 5.03 15.49 16.17
N HIS A 249 4.10 16.40 16.43
CA HIS A 249 2.82 16.48 15.75
C HIS A 249 2.67 17.87 15.19
N PHE A 250 2.53 17.98 13.88
CA PHE A 250 2.23 19.21 13.19
C PHE A 250 0.77 19.14 12.75
N SER A 251 -0.02 20.17 13.03
CA SER A 251 -1.40 20.30 12.57
C SER A 251 -1.70 21.73 12.13
N VAL A 252 -2.46 21.84 11.05
CA VAL A 252 -3.01 23.12 10.56
C VAL A 252 -4.35 23.49 11.22
N ARG A 253 -4.88 22.62 12.10
CA ARG A 253 -6.13 22.90 12.80
C ARG A 253 -5.91 23.94 13.91
N PRO A 254 -6.77 24.98 14.01
CA PRO A 254 -6.66 25.98 15.05
C PRO A 254 -6.88 25.37 16.45
N GLY A 255 -6.16 25.87 17.45
CA GLY A 255 -6.34 25.49 18.86
C GLY A 255 -5.74 24.14 19.29
N ILE A 256 -5.09 23.40 18.39
CA ILE A 256 -4.39 22.14 18.73
C ILE A 256 -2.92 22.42 19.07
N ASP A 257 -2.36 21.75 20.07
CA ASP A 257 -0.92 21.78 20.31
C ASP A 257 -0.18 21.16 19.11
N SER A 258 0.70 21.95 18.49
CA SER A 258 1.37 21.56 17.25
C SER A 258 2.79 22.08 17.26
N ALA A 259 3.69 21.23 16.82
CA ALA A 259 5.04 21.58 16.40
C ALA A 259 4.98 22.64 15.28
N ARG A 260 6.13 23.27 15.08
CA ARG A 260 6.35 24.26 14.02
C ARG A 260 7.33 23.72 12.99
N LEU A 261 7.16 24.10 11.73
CA LEU A 261 8.02 23.71 10.61
C LEU A 261 8.54 24.95 9.90
N ASN A 262 9.85 25.16 9.90
CA ASN A 262 10.44 26.21 9.08
C ASN A 262 11.17 25.58 7.90
N PHE A 263 10.59 25.71 6.70
CA PHE A 263 11.14 25.13 5.47
C PHE A 263 12.42 25.83 4.98
N LEU A 264 12.65 27.07 5.42
CA LEU A 264 13.86 27.80 5.08
C LEU A 264 14.98 27.47 6.06
N ALA A 265 14.71 27.19 7.33
CA ALA A 265 15.76 26.99 8.34
C ALA A 265 16.87 25.98 7.96
N PRO A 266 16.58 24.80 7.37
CA PRO A 266 17.61 23.80 7.04
C PRO A 266 18.49 24.17 5.85
N LEU A 267 18.12 25.20 5.08
CA LEU A 267 18.83 25.59 3.87
C LEU A 267 19.99 26.50 4.26
N ALA A 268 21.20 25.95 4.27
CA ALA A 268 22.41 26.74 4.36
C ALA A 268 22.58 27.57 3.07
N TYR A 269 23.45 28.58 3.13
CA TYR A 269 23.79 29.39 1.97
C TYR A 269 25.25 29.17 1.57
N GLY A 270 25.51 29.29 0.27
CA GLY A 270 26.86 29.30 -0.31
C GLY A 270 27.27 28.01 -1.02
N GLN A 271 26.46 26.95 -1.00
CA GLN A 271 26.73 25.74 -1.78
C GLN A 271 25.83 25.67 -3.03
N PRO A 272 26.32 25.22 -4.20
CA PRO A 272 25.49 25.03 -5.39
C PRO A 272 24.28 24.11 -5.15
N LEU A 273 24.43 23.14 -4.26
CA LEU A 273 23.35 22.24 -3.86
C LEU A 273 22.17 22.99 -3.22
N ASP A 274 22.44 24.05 -2.46
CA ASP A 274 21.39 24.83 -1.81
C ASP A 274 20.59 25.68 -2.81
N SER A 275 21.19 26.11 -3.93
CA SER A 275 20.44 26.74 -5.04
C SER A 275 19.40 25.80 -5.62
N LYS A 276 19.77 24.56 -5.93
CA LYS A 276 18.83 23.55 -6.44
C LYS A 276 17.72 23.23 -5.43
N ARG A 277 18.04 23.27 -4.12
CA ARG A 277 17.05 23.08 -3.06
C ARG A 277 16.08 24.25 -2.96
N LEU A 278 16.56 25.48 -3.12
CA LEU A 278 15.70 26.66 -3.17
C LEU A 278 14.81 26.66 -4.42
N GLU A 279 15.33 26.23 -5.57
CA GLU A 279 14.55 26.02 -6.80
C GLU A 279 13.46 24.95 -6.60
N SER A 280 13.81 23.80 -6.01
CA SER A 280 12.84 22.74 -5.67
C SER A 280 11.77 23.25 -4.69
N LEU A 281 12.16 24.03 -3.68
CA LEU A 281 11.23 24.67 -2.75
C LEU A 281 10.33 25.69 -3.48
N ALA A 282 10.86 26.47 -4.41
CA ALA A 282 10.06 27.40 -5.21
C ALA A 282 9.00 26.67 -6.03
N GLY A 283 9.35 25.54 -6.67
CA GLY A 283 8.40 24.69 -7.39
C GLY A 283 7.38 24.01 -6.48
N ALA A 284 7.72 23.78 -5.20
CA ALA A 284 6.78 23.26 -4.21
C ALA A 284 5.74 24.30 -3.78
N ILE A 285 6.15 25.58 -3.66
CA ILE A 285 5.27 26.72 -3.36
C ILE A 285 4.40 27.05 -4.57
N LEU A 286 4.98 27.04 -5.76
CA LEU A 286 4.33 27.29 -7.05
C LEU A 286 4.33 25.99 -7.88
N PRO A 287 3.36 25.08 -7.68
CA PRO A 287 3.30 23.85 -8.45
C PRO A 287 3.02 24.15 -9.92
N ALA A 288 3.64 23.36 -10.79
CA ALA A 288 3.52 23.48 -12.24
C ALA A 288 2.17 22.97 -12.78
N GLU A 289 1.46 22.18 -11.98
CA GLU A 289 0.13 21.63 -12.30
C GLU A 289 -0.86 22.75 -12.64
N GLY A 290 -1.45 22.65 -13.83
CA GLY A 290 -2.37 23.65 -14.39
C GLY A 290 -1.68 24.80 -15.13
N TRP A 291 -0.36 24.72 -15.36
CA TRP A 291 0.41 25.71 -16.12
C TRP A 291 1.35 25.07 -17.15
N ASP A 292 1.96 23.94 -16.82
CA ASP A 292 2.90 23.23 -17.70
C ASP A 292 2.18 22.45 -18.82
N GLY A 293 2.75 22.50 -20.02
CA GLY A 293 2.33 21.69 -21.17
C GLY A 293 1.14 22.26 -21.97
N GLU A 294 0.53 23.36 -21.54
CA GLU A 294 -0.48 24.08 -22.31
C GLU A 294 0.13 24.95 -23.42
N GLY A 295 1.43 25.25 -23.34
CA GLY A 295 2.10 26.19 -24.24
C GLY A 295 1.60 27.63 -24.08
N GLY A 296 2.22 28.56 -24.82
CA GLY A 296 1.76 29.94 -24.90
C GLY A 296 2.02 30.77 -23.64
N GLU A 297 1.12 31.72 -23.35
CA GLU A 297 1.35 32.74 -22.34
C GLU A 297 1.32 32.20 -20.90
N ALA A 298 0.45 31.23 -20.60
CA ALA A 298 0.29 30.69 -19.24
C ALA A 298 1.58 30.02 -18.73
N GLU A 299 2.22 29.22 -19.57
CA GLU A 299 3.50 28.57 -19.27
C GLU A 299 4.63 29.60 -19.10
N MET A 300 4.70 30.60 -19.99
CA MET A 300 5.66 31.70 -19.85
C MET A 300 5.46 32.48 -18.53
N PHE A 301 4.21 32.74 -18.13
CA PHE A 301 3.92 33.39 -16.86
C PHE A 301 4.34 32.52 -15.67
N TYR A 302 4.12 31.20 -15.73
CA TYR A 302 4.57 30.29 -14.69
C TYR A 302 6.10 30.29 -14.55
N GLN A 303 6.84 30.11 -15.65
CA GLN A 303 8.30 30.15 -15.63
C GLN A 303 8.83 31.47 -15.08
N SER A 304 8.21 32.59 -15.46
CA SER A 304 8.57 33.90 -14.93
C SER A 304 8.29 34.03 -13.43
N ARG A 305 7.17 33.50 -12.92
CA ARG A 305 6.85 33.48 -11.48
C ARG A 305 7.81 32.60 -10.69
N LEU A 306 8.14 31.42 -11.21
CA LEU A 306 9.09 30.50 -10.59
C LEU A 306 10.49 31.13 -10.48
N LEU A 307 10.97 31.79 -11.54
CA LEU A 307 12.22 32.53 -11.55
C LEU A 307 12.21 33.65 -10.49
N ARG A 308 11.14 34.45 -10.42
CA ARG A 308 10.99 35.53 -9.44
C ARG A 308 10.99 35.01 -8.00
N LEU A 309 10.23 33.95 -7.73
CA LEU A 309 10.17 33.34 -6.39
C LEU A 309 11.53 32.78 -5.98
N THR A 310 12.25 32.14 -6.91
CA THR A 310 13.60 31.62 -6.68
C THR A 310 14.56 32.76 -6.33
N ALA A 311 14.54 33.86 -7.09
CA ALA A 311 15.35 35.03 -6.80
C ALA A 311 15.01 35.65 -5.43
N PHE A 312 13.72 35.76 -5.06
CA PHE A 312 13.32 36.24 -3.73
C PHE A 312 13.84 35.33 -2.60
N LEU A 313 13.77 34.02 -2.77
CA LEU A 313 14.32 33.04 -1.82
C LEU A 313 15.82 33.25 -1.62
N HIS A 314 16.58 33.43 -2.70
CA HIS A 314 18.00 33.71 -2.64
C HIS A 314 18.30 35.05 -1.94
N ILE A 315 17.59 36.13 -2.28
CA ILE A 315 17.76 37.45 -1.64
C ILE A 315 17.42 37.36 -0.14
N LEU A 316 16.36 36.65 0.23
CA LEU A 316 15.98 36.46 1.63
C LEU A 316 17.04 35.66 2.40
N LYS A 317 17.62 34.64 1.77
CA LYS A 317 18.72 33.87 2.35
C LYS A 317 19.99 34.68 2.51
N PHE A 318 20.32 35.48 1.52
CA PHE A 318 21.42 36.43 1.60
C PHE A 318 21.26 37.44 2.72
N ARG A 319 20.06 37.99 2.88
CA ARG A 319 19.75 38.87 4.01
C ARG A 319 20.05 38.15 5.32
N HIS A 320 19.61 36.90 5.48
CA HIS A 320 19.87 36.14 6.68
C HIS A 320 21.37 35.91 6.91
N ASP A 321 22.09 35.39 5.91
CA ASP A 321 23.50 35.04 6.08
C ASP A 321 24.41 36.26 6.16
N TYR A 322 24.21 37.28 5.32
CA TYR A 322 25.05 38.47 5.36
C TYR A 322 24.72 39.40 6.51
N CYS A 323 23.45 39.78 6.65
CA CYS A 323 23.10 40.83 7.57
C CYS A 323 23.25 40.39 9.02
N TYR A 324 23.09 39.10 9.33
CA TYR A 324 23.31 38.61 10.68
C TYR A 324 24.72 38.07 10.95
N LYS A 325 25.37 37.38 10.01
CA LYS A 325 26.74 36.87 10.27
C LYS A 325 27.82 37.92 10.07
N TYR A 326 27.61 38.90 9.19
CA TYR A 326 28.68 39.82 8.76
C TYR A 326 28.34 41.30 8.94
N ILE A 327 27.08 41.74 8.81
CA ILE A 327 26.67 43.14 9.03
C ILE A 327 26.31 43.37 10.51
N ALA A 328 27.37 43.41 11.31
CA ALA A 328 27.50 44.24 12.50
C ALA A 328 26.66 45.54 12.49
N LYS A 329 25.97 45.87 13.59
CA LYS A 329 25.34 47.18 13.77
C LYS A 329 26.40 48.29 13.62
N ARG A 330 26.05 49.36 12.88
CA ARG A 330 26.83 50.60 12.81
C ARG A 330 27.08 51.08 14.23
N ASN A 331 28.34 51.27 14.63
CA ASN A 331 28.64 51.88 15.92
C ASN A 331 28.02 53.29 15.92
N PRO A 332 27.06 53.62 16.80
CA PRO A 332 26.48 54.96 16.87
C PRO A 332 27.54 56.02 17.16
N ASN A 333 28.68 55.63 17.73
CA ASN A 333 29.80 56.49 18.09
C ASN A 333 31.05 56.28 17.22
N GLY A 334 31.01 55.39 16.20
CA GLY A 334 32.15 55.04 15.38
C GLY A 334 32.25 55.87 14.11
N ARG A 335 33.45 55.99 13.53
CA ARG A 335 33.61 56.65 12.24
C ARG A 335 32.80 55.88 11.18
N PRO A 336 32.35 56.55 10.10
CA PRO A 336 31.79 55.84 8.95
C PRO A 336 32.77 54.75 8.49
N GLY A 337 32.39 53.48 8.64
CA GLY A 337 33.26 52.31 8.40
C GLY A 337 33.58 51.45 9.63
N ASP A 338 33.31 51.94 10.85
CA ASP A 338 33.49 51.16 12.08
C ASP A 338 32.28 50.26 12.36
N TYR A 339 32.44 48.98 12.03
CA TYR A 339 31.49 47.92 12.28
C TYR A 339 32.04 47.00 13.39
N TYR A 340 31.33 46.84 14.51
CA TYR A 340 31.66 45.79 15.49
C TYR A 340 30.80 44.56 15.23
N ILE A 341 31.44 43.40 15.03
CA ILE A 341 30.77 42.09 15.07
C ILE A 341 29.90 42.08 16.31
N LEU A 342 28.59 41.86 16.16
CA LEU A 342 27.66 41.78 17.29
C LEU A 342 28.26 40.81 18.31
N SER A 343 28.41 41.27 19.55
CA SER A 343 28.65 40.38 20.67
C SER A 343 27.59 39.28 20.63
N GLU A 344 28.05 38.02 20.67
CA GLU A 344 27.41 36.69 20.65
C GLU A 344 26.01 36.46 21.28
N GLY A 345 25.10 37.45 21.36
CA GLY A 345 23.92 37.40 22.23
C GLY A 345 22.54 37.44 21.56
N THR A 346 22.38 37.98 20.35
CA THR A 346 21.08 37.96 19.66
C THR A 346 21.12 36.95 18.52
N ALA A 347 20.45 35.81 18.72
CA ALA A 347 20.34 34.79 17.69
C ALA A 347 19.81 35.40 16.37
N PRO A 348 20.39 35.03 15.22
CA PRO A 348 19.94 35.53 13.92
C PRO A 348 18.46 35.22 13.72
N ALA A 349 17.69 36.19 13.20
CA ALA A 349 16.30 35.95 12.88
C ALA A 349 16.22 34.96 11.70
N ILE A 350 15.77 33.74 11.98
CA ILE A 350 15.65 32.67 11.00
C ILE A 350 14.64 33.11 9.92
N PRO A 351 14.94 32.97 8.61
CA PRO A 351 14.04 33.40 7.55
C PRO A 351 12.74 32.59 7.57
N SER A 352 11.63 33.18 7.12
CA SER A 352 10.32 32.51 7.08
C SER A 352 9.56 32.75 5.76
N LEU A 353 8.54 31.93 5.49
CA LEU A 353 7.68 32.11 4.31
C LEU A 353 6.83 33.39 4.38
N SER A 354 6.53 33.89 5.58
CA SER A 354 5.86 35.19 5.78
C SER A 354 6.74 36.36 5.33
N GLU A 355 8.04 36.31 5.62
CA GLU A 355 8.98 37.32 5.12
C GLU A 355 9.10 37.28 3.60
N LEU A 356 9.01 36.08 3.00
CA LEU A 356 8.99 35.91 1.56
C LEU A 356 7.70 36.48 0.93
N TYR A 357 6.56 36.37 1.60
CA TYR A 357 5.33 37.05 1.21
C TYR A 357 5.49 38.57 1.20
N ASN A 358 6.17 39.13 2.21
CA ASN A 358 6.46 40.56 2.26
C ASN A 358 7.34 40.97 1.08
N PHE A 359 8.34 40.16 0.71
CA PHE A 359 9.13 40.41 -0.50
C PHE A 359 8.24 40.43 -1.74
N ALA A 360 7.30 39.51 -1.87
CA ALA A 360 6.38 39.48 -3.00
C ALA A 360 5.39 40.66 -3.03
N THR A 361 5.19 41.41 -1.94
CA THR A 361 4.17 42.46 -1.84
C THR A 361 4.71 43.87 -1.59
N ASP A 362 6.00 44.00 -1.28
CA ASP A 362 6.68 45.24 -0.95
C ASP A 362 7.97 45.41 -1.77
N GLU A 363 7.89 46.24 -2.80
CA GLU A 363 9.00 46.56 -3.70
C GLU A 363 10.14 47.28 -2.99
N GLU A 364 9.81 48.24 -2.12
CA GLU A 364 10.79 49.04 -1.40
C GLU A 364 11.64 48.16 -0.48
N LEU A 365 11.00 47.20 0.19
CA LEU A 365 11.67 46.23 1.05
C LEU A 365 12.68 45.37 0.28
N VAL A 366 12.30 44.86 -0.90
CA VAL A 366 13.21 44.06 -1.74
C VAL A 366 14.39 44.90 -2.22
N CYS A 367 14.13 46.10 -2.76
CA CYS A 367 15.18 47.01 -3.21
C CYS A 367 16.11 47.44 -2.08
N PHE A 368 15.57 47.68 -0.88
CA PHE A 368 16.34 47.97 0.32
C PHE A 368 17.32 46.84 0.64
N TRP A 369 16.84 45.59 0.67
CA TRP A 369 17.71 44.45 0.99
C TRP A 369 18.74 44.17 -0.09
N ILE A 370 18.41 44.32 -1.37
CA ILE A 370 19.39 44.19 -2.47
C ILE A 370 20.56 45.17 -2.28
N LYS A 371 20.28 46.44 -1.99
CA LYS A 371 21.32 47.45 -1.73
C LYS A 371 22.19 47.07 -0.54
N ARG A 372 21.56 46.69 0.58
CA ARG A 372 22.26 46.31 1.82
C ARG A 372 23.14 45.07 1.65
N ILE A 373 22.67 44.07 0.91
CA ILE A 373 23.45 42.88 0.60
C ILE A 373 24.63 43.26 -0.31
N ALA A 374 24.42 44.05 -1.36
CA ALA A 374 25.50 44.47 -2.25
C ALA A 374 26.59 45.29 -1.53
N GLU A 375 26.21 46.14 -0.57
CA GLU A 375 27.15 46.85 0.31
C GLU A 375 27.95 45.87 1.18
N ALA A 376 27.31 44.82 1.69
CA ALA A 376 27.95 43.79 2.50
C ALA A 376 28.95 42.95 1.68
N GLU A 377 28.55 42.55 0.47
CA GLU A 377 29.42 41.83 -0.47
C GLU A 377 30.68 42.65 -0.78
N LYS A 378 30.52 43.94 -1.16
CA LYS A 378 31.66 44.86 -1.39
C LYS A 378 32.54 45.02 -0.16
N SER A 379 31.94 45.10 1.03
CA SER A 379 32.69 45.21 2.29
C SER A 379 33.54 43.95 2.52
N LEU A 380 32.97 42.75 2.32
CA LEU A 380 33.71 41.50 2.42
C LEU A 380 34.86 41.40 1.41
N GLU A 381 34.67 41.90 0.18
CA GLU A 381 35.76 41.98 -0.81
C GLU A 381 36.87 42.91 -0.36
N SER A 382 36.53 44.12 0.10
CA SER A 382 37.51 45.10 0.57
C SER A 382 38.35 44.59 1.75
N LEU A 383 37.76 43.70 2.57
CA LEU A 383 38.42 43.03 3.69
C LEU A 383 39.24 41.79 3.27
N GLY A 384 39.38 41.51 1.97
CA GLY A 384 40.06 40.31 1.46
C GLY A 384 39.31 39.00 1.75
N ARG A 385 38.04 39.09 2.17
CA ARG A 385 37.17 37.94 2.50
C ARG A 385 36.26 37.54 1.33
N GLY A 386 36.62 37.92 0.10
CA GLY A 386 35.86 37.58 -1.11
C GLY A 386 35.61 36.07 -1.29
N LYS A 387 36.45 35.20 -0.71
CA LYS A 387 36.24 33.73 -0.71
C LYS A 387 35.01 33.25 0.06
N LEU A 388 34.44 34.10 0.93
CA LEU A 388 33.20 33.81 1.66
C LEU A 388 31.95 34.17 0.84
N LEU A 389 32.13 34.86 -0.30
CA LEU A 389 31.04 35.17 -1.20
C LEU A 389 30.68 33.91 -2.01
N PRO A 390 29.38 33.67 -2.26
CA PRO A 390 28.94 32.63 -3.17
C PRO A 390 29.37 32.96 -4.59
N GLU A 391 29.29 31.94 -5.44
CA GLU A 391 29.47 32.10 -6.88
C GLU A 391 28.43 33.07 -7.48
N LYS A 392 27.16 32.89 -7.15
CA LYS A 392 26.06 33.77 -7.58
C LYS A 392 25.81 34.85 -6.54
N ARG A 393 26.10 36.11 -6.88
CA ARG A 393 25.92 37.29 -6.02
C ARG A 393 24.50 37.85 -6.07
N VAL A 394 24.16 38.74 -5.14
CA VAL A 394 22.83 39.39 -5.11
C VAL A 394 22.52 40.11 -6.42
N GLU A 395 23.52 40.66 -7.10
CA GLU A 395 23.35 41.34 -8.39
C GLU A 395 22.75 40.42 -9.46
N MET A 396 23.15 39.15 -9.49
CA MET A 396 22.61 38.18 -10.46
C MET A 396 21.12 37.97 -10.23
N TRP A 397 20.71 37.72 -8.99
CA TRP A 397 19.29 37.53 -8.67
C TRP A 397 18.47 38.81 -8.81
N ALA A 398 19.08 39.97 -8.56
CA ALA A 398 18.44 41.26 -8.80
C ALA A 398 18.17 41.48 -10.31
N ARG A 399 19.02 40.96 -11.20
CA ARG A 399 18.77 40.98 -12.66
C ARG A 399 17.61 40.07 -13.05
N ASP A 400 17.45 38.92 -12.40
CA ASP A 400 16.33 38.00 -12.69
C ASP A 400 14.96 38.61 -12.34
N ILE A 401 14.92 39.54 -11.37
CA ILE A 401 13.72 40.32 -11.02
C ILE A 401 13.74 41.76 -11.54
N ALA A 402 14.76 42.17 -12.28
CA ALA A 402 14.85 43.52 -12.84
C ALA A 402 13.59 43.96 -13.62
N PRO A 403 12.94 43.09 -14.43
CA PRO A 403 11.75 43.49 -15.18
C PRO A 403 10.55 43.91 -14.32
N ILE A 404 10.52 43.53 -13.04
CA ILE A 404 9.43 43.89 -12.13
C ILE A 404 9.78 45.06 -11.20
N LEU A 405 11.05 45.47 -11.14
CA LEU A 405 11.54 46.54 -10.27
C LEU A 405 11.54 47.91 -10.98
N HIS A 406 11.09 48.93 -10.25
CA HIS A 406 11.09 50.32 -10.68
C HIS A 406 12.54 50.87 -10.72
N PRO A 407 12.95 51.55 -11.80
CA PRO A 407 14.28 52.15 -11.90
C PRO A 407 14.62 53.10 -10.74
N ASP A 408 13.65 53.83 -10.21
CA ASP A 408 13.87 54.80 -9.12
C ASP A 408 14.30 54.13 -7.81
N TYR A 409 13.78 52.93 -7.51
CA TYR A 409 14.15 52.21 -6.30
C TYR A 409 15.51 51.53 -6.43
N LEU A 410 15.91 51.11 -7.62
CA LEU A 410 17.19 50.44 -7.85
C LEU A 410 17.83 50.88 -9.19
N PRO A 411 18.43 52.09 -9.23
CA PRO A 411 18.99 52.65 -10.46
C PRO A 411 20.04 51.73 -11.09
N GLY A 412 19.95 51.55 -12.41
CA GLY A 412 20.85 50.69 -13.20
C GLY A 412 20.47 49.20 -13.21
N ILE A 413 19.58 48.75 -12.34
CA ILE A 413 19.08 47.37 -12.32
C ILE A 413 17.58 47.32 -12.65
N GLY A 414 16.74 48.18 -12.07
CA GLY A 414 15.31 48.19 -12.33
C GLY A 414 14.98 48.44 -13.81
N GLN A 415 14.08 47.63 -14.37
CA GLN A 415 13.71 47.63 -15.79
C GLN A 415 12.19 47.66 -16.03
N ARG A 416 11.36 47.85 -15.00
CA ARG A 416 9.91 47.94 -15.17
C ARG A 416 9.56 49.11 -16.10
N ARG A 417 9.01 48.78 -17.28
CA ARG A 417 8.76 49.74 -18.37
C ARG A 417 7.43 50.47 -18.25
N ASP A 418 6.39 49.77 -17.81
CA ASP A 418 5.05 50.33 -17.70
C ASP A 418 4.80 50.85 -16.28
N PRO A 419 4.71 52.17 -16.06
CA PRO A 419 4.43 52.72 -14.74
C PRO A 419 2.99 52.44 -14.28
N LYS A 420 2.08 52.03 -15.17
CA LYS A 420 0.69 51.70 -14.82
C LYS A 420 0.56 50.32 -14.19
N VAL A 421 1.50 49.41 -14.47
CA VAL A 421 1.52 48.07 -13.88
C VAL A 421 2.42 48.11 -12.66
N GLY A 422 1.82 47.96 -11.49
CA GLY A 422 2.54 48.00 -10.22
C GLY A 422 3.34 46.72 -9.97
N TYR A 423 4.26 46.78 -9.01
CA TYR A 423 5.02 45.63 -8.53
C TYR A 423 4.09 44.46 -8.15
N ARG A 424 3.03 44.76 -7.39
CA ARG A 424 2.05 43.78 -6.91
C ARG A 424 1.29 43.09 -8.04
N ASP A 425 1.03 43.77 -9.15
CA ASP A 425 0.35 43.17 -10.29
C ASP A 425 1.25 42.10 -10.94
N LEU A 426 2.56 42.39 -11.03
CA LEU A 426 3.55 41.48 -11.60
C LEU A 426 3.90 40.33 -10.65
N THR A 427 3.76 40.51 -9.34
CA THR A 427 4.05 39.47 -8.33
C THR A 427 2.79 38.78 -7.79
N TYR A 428 1.60 39.14 -8.26
CA TYR A 428 0.32 38.67 -7.72
C TYR A 428 0.25 37.15 -7.57
N GLY A 429 0.69 36.38 -8.58
CA GLY A 429 0.70 34.92 -8.52
C GLY A 429 1.63 34.35 -7.44
N VAL A 430 2.78 35.00 -7.21
CA VAL A 430 3.73 34.63 -6.15
C VAL A 430 3.15 34.98 -4.78
N ALA A 431 2.60 36.19 -4.63
CA ALA A 431 1.96 36.64 -3.40
C ALA A 431 0.76 35.74 -3.02
N LEU A 432 -0.07 35.35 -4.00
CA LEU A 432 -1.21 34.46 -3.79
C LEU A 432 -0.78 33.07 -3.29
N ALA A 433 0.30 32.51 -3.83
CA ALA A 433 0.84 31.23 -3.39
C ALA A 433 1.42 31.29 -1.96
N LEU A 434 1.96 32.44 -1.57
CA LEU A 434 2.55 32.67 -0.25
C LEU A 434 1.55 33.16 0.79
N HIS A 435 0.39 33.67 0.38
CA HIS A 435 -0.65 34.22 1.26
C HIS A 435 -1.05 33.27 2.42
N PRO A 436 -1.18 31.94 2.23
CA PRO A 436 -1.47 31.06 3.35
C PRO A 436 -0.45 31.13 4.49
N PHE A 437 0.79 31.55 4.22
CA PHE A 437 1.87 31.63 5.22
C PHE A 437 2.04 33.05 5.80
N SER A 438 1.30 34.04 5.32
CA SER A 438 1.41 35.42 5.80
C SER A 438 0.52 35.73 6.99
N GLU A 439 -0.51 34.92 7.24
CA GLU A 439 -1.47 35.13 8.31
C GLU A 439 -2.05 33.81 8.84
N GLY A 440 -2.84 33.88 9.92
CA GLY A 440 -3.58 32.75 10.47
C GLY A 440 -2.71 31.64 11.09
N VAL A 441 -3.25 30.41 11.09
CA VAL A 441 -2.63 29.26 11.75
C VAL A 441 -1.32 28.86 11.06
N LEU A 442 -1.28 28.88 9.73
CA LEU A 442 -0.08 28.49 8.98
C LEU A 442 1.10 29.44 9.21
N LEU A 443 0.87 30.76 9.37
CA LEU A 443 1.92 31.69 9.81
C LEU A 443 2.52 31.23 11.15
N GLU A 444 1.69 31.00 12.15
CA GLU A 444 2.15 30.57 13.49
C GLU A 444 2.91 29.25 13.42
N ARG A 445 2.42 28.29 12.62
CA ARG A 445 3.02 26.96 12.50
C ARG A 445 4.25 26.91 11.61
N THR A 446 4.44 27.87 10.71
CA THR A 446 5.62 27.90 9.83
C THR A 446 6.65 28.96 10.19
N SER A 447 6.33 29.79 11.18
CA SER A 447 7.22 30.82 11.71
C SER A 447 8.31 30.24 12.64
N PRO A 448 9.53 30.82 12.62
CA PRO A 448 10.57 30.50 13.59
C PRO A 448 10.23 30.91 15.03
N SER A 449 9.23 31.77 15.22
CA SER A 449 8.67 32.14 16.53
C SER A 449 7.20 31.69 16.62
N GLY A 450 6.74 31.33 17.82
CA GLY A 450 5.36 30.86 18.05
C GLY A 450 5.26 29.79 19.12
N SER A 451 4.04 29.33 19.37
CA SER A 451 3.78 28.21 20.29
C SER A 451 4.30 26.89 19.72
N GLY A 452 4.67 25.95 20.58
CA GLY A 452 5.17 24.63 20.16
C GLY A 452 6.65 24.58 19.78
N LYS A 453 7.18 23.36 19.73
CA LYS A 453 8.59 23.09 19.40
C LYS A 453 8.82 23.25 17.89
N LEU A 454 9.89 23.95 17.52
CA LEU A 454 10.35 23.98 16.13
C LEU A 454 10.97 22.63 15.80
N PHE A 455 10.41 21.94 14.83
CA PHE A 455 10.94 20.68 14.32
C PHE A 455 11.98 20.95 13.25
N ASP A 456 13.15 20.35 13.43
CA ASP A 456 14.21 20.34 12.43
C ASP A 456 14.21 19.01 11.68
N PHE A 457 13.99 19.09 10.38
CA PHE A 457 14.03 17.98 9.44
C PHE A 457 15.32 17.14 9.53
N GLN A 458 16.46 17.75 9.86
CA GLN A 458 17.71 17.01 10.04
C GLN A 458 17.65 16.00 11.20
N THR A 459 16.72 16.17 12.15
CA THR A 459 16.51 15.20 13.24
C THR A 459 15.91 13.87 12.79
N LEU A 460 15.47 13.74 11.54
CA LEU A 460 15.14 12.43 10.94
C LEU A 460 16.40 11.67 10.49
N ASN A 461 17.52 12.36 10.33
CA ASN A 461 18.83 11.81 10.03
C ASN A 461 19.65 11.68 11.32
N ARG A 462 19.20 10.78 12.20
CA ARG A 462 19.96 10.39 13.39
C ARG A 462 20.79 9.14 13.14
N SER A 463 21.83 8.95 13.94
CA SER A 463 22.58 7.68 13.96
C SER A 463 21.73 6.57 14.61
N LYS A 464 22.03 5.30 14.33
CA LYS A 464 21.34 4.14 14.94
C LYS A 464 21.40 4.09 16.47
N ASN A 465 22.36 4.80 17.07
CA ASN A 465 22.56 4.82 18.53
C ASN A 465 21.68 5.86 19.23
N GLU A 466 20.97 6.69 18.48
CA GLU A 466 20.09 7.73 19.01
C GLU A 466 18.62 7.29 19.03
N HIS A 467 17.83 7.95 19.86
CA HIS A 467 16.39 7.70 19.94
C HIS A 467 15.69 8.07 18.62
N PRO A 468 14.76 7.23 18.13
CA PRO A 468 14.03 7.53 16.91
C PRO A 468 13.19 8.79 17.06
N VAL A 469 13.07 9.54 15.95
CA VAL A 469 12.23 10.73 15.88
C VAL A 469 11.09 10.47 14.93
N SER A 470 9.91 10.90 15.31
CA SER A 470 8.73 10.77 14.48
C SER A 470 8.04 12.10 14.29
N LEU A 471 7.68 12.42 13.05
CA LEU A 471 6.85 13.56 12.70
C LEU A 471 5.53 13.05 12.12
N LEU A 472 4.43 13.38 12.79
CA LEU A 472 3.07 13.25 12.26
C LEU A 472 2.65 14.59 11.68
N LEU A 473 2.51 14.66 10.36
CA LEU A 473 1.97 15.79 9.61
C LEU A 473 0.46 15.58 9.42
N GLU A 474 -0.35 16.23 10.25
CA GLU A 474 -1.80 16.26 10.15
C GLU A 474 -2.28 17.42 9.29
N VAL A 475 -2.89 17.08 8.16
CA VAL A 475 -3.35 18.04 7.15
C VAL A 475 -4.84 17.81 6.92
N GLY A 476 -5.68 18.43 7.76
CA GLY A 476 -7.13 18.21 7.76
C GLY A 476 -7.79 18.51 6.41
N GLU A 477 -8.98 17.94 6.20
CA GLU A 477 -9.73 18.09 4.94
C GLU A 477 -10.43 19.45 4.79
N ASP A 478 -10.47 20.26 5.85
CA ASP A 478 -11.23 21.52 5.90
C ASP A 478 -10.71 22.57 4.90
N ASP A 479 -9.40 22.58 4.63
CA ASP A 479 -8.78 23.39 3.57
C ASP A 479 -7.85 22.53 2.70
N PRO A 480 -8.37 21.94 1.60
CA PRO A 480 -7.59 21.05 0.75
C PRO A 480 -6.45 21.77 0.01
N LYS A 481 -6.53 23.11 -0.17
CA LYS A 481 -5.47 23.87 -0.85
C LYS A 481 -4.28 24.06 0.08
N GLN A 482 -4.54 24.45 1.33
CA GLN A 482 -3.50 24.57 2.36
C GLN A 482 -2.89 23.21 2.70
N ALA A 483 -3.74 22.19 2.87
CA ALA A 483 -3.30 20.81 3.12
C ALA A 483 -2.37 20.31 2.01
N ALA A 484 -2.73 20.51 0.74
CA ALA A 484 -1.89 20.13 -0.39
C ALA A 484 -0.56 20.91 -0.41
N ALA A 485 -0.61 22.24 -0.20
CA ALA A 485 0.59 23.07 -0.20
C ALA A 485 1.58 22.68 0.91
N ILE A 486 1.12 22.53 2.15
CA ILE A 486 2.00 22.16 3.27
C ILE A 486 2.55 20.74 3.11
N THR A 487 1.77 19.82 2.56
CA THR A 487 2.21 18.44 2.32
C THR A 487 3.28 18.40 1.24
N SER A 488 3.08 19.09 0.12
CA SER A 488 4.08 19.18 -0.95
C SER A 488 5.37 19.85 -0.47
N LEU A 489 5.28 20.95 0.30
CA LEU A 489 6.46 21.59 0.90
C LEU A 489 7.22 20.65 1.84
N THR A 490 6.49 19.90 2.66
CA THR A 490 7.08 18.96 3.60
C THR A 490 7.78 17.82 2.87
N VAL A 491 7.15 17.22 1.86
CA VAL A 491 7.76 16.15 1.06
C VAL A 491 9.00 16.64 0.32
N ARG A 492 8.96 17.86 -0.22
CA ARG A 492 10.12 18.48 -0.89
C ARG A 492 11.24 18.83 0.10
N ALA A 493 10.91 19.22 1.32
CA ALA A 493 11.88 19.43 2.39
C ALA A 493 12.54 18.11 2.86
N LEU A 494 11.89 16.95 2.65
CA LEU A 494 12.49 15.64 2.91
C LEU A 494 13.56 15.23 1.88
N GLU A 495 13.44 15.67 0.63
CA GLU A 495 14.37 15.25 -0.43
C GLU A 495 15.84 15.58 -0.10
N PRO A 496 16.21 16.79 0.36
CA PRO A 496 17.56 17.09 0.83
C PRO A 496 18.07 16.15 1.92
N ILE A 497 17.21 15.82 2.89
CA ILE A 497 17.53 14.96 4.03
C ILE A 497 17.86 13.56 3.52
N LEU A 498 16.98 13.03 2.67
CA LEU A 498 17.15 11.72 2.07
C LEU A 498 18.42 11.70 1.21
N HIS A 499 18.70 12.74 0.42
CA HIS A 499 19.91 12.84 -0.39
C HIS A 499 21.20 12.81 0.45
N THR A 500 21.24 13.49 1.59
CA THR A 500 22.40 13.46 2.50
C THR A 500 22.75 12.03 2.94
N ARG A 501 21.74 11.16 3.12
CA ARG A 501 21.95 9.78 3.60
C ARG A 501 22.78 8.91 2.64
N MET A 502 22.76 9.21 1.34
CA MET A 502 23.52 8.44 0.33
C MET A 502 25.01 8.71 0.38
N HIS A 503 25.40 9.95 0.65
CA HIS A 503 26.77 10.41 0.42
C HIS A 503 27.52 10.73 1.71
N THR A 504 26.80 10.93 2.80
CA THR A 504 27.38 11.37 4.06
C THR A 504 27.02 10.36 5.13
N PRO A 505 27.99 9.82 5.90
CA PRO A 505 27.68 9.03 7.08
C PRO A 505 27.01 9.91 8.15
N PRO A 506 26.31 9.32 9.14
CA PRO A 506 25.82 10.08 10.27
C PRO A 506 26.94 10.82 10.99
N PRO A 507 26.66 11.97 11.64
CA PRO A 507 27.63 12.63 12.49
C PRO A 507 28.20 11.66 13.54
N GLY A 508 29.53 11.57 13.61
CA GLY A 508 30.22 10.66 14.54
C GLY A 508 30.33 9.21 14.08
N CYS A 509 29.85 8.86 12.89
CA CYS A 509 29.93 7.52 12.31
C CYS A 509 30.88 7.47 11.12
N SER A 510 31.43 6.28 10.85
CA SER A 510 32.34 6.07 9.72
C SER A 510 31.63 5.49 8.49
N SER A 511 30.44 4.90 8.65
CA SER A 511 29.71 4.24 7.56
C SER A 511 28.34 4.88 7.34
N THR A 512 27.90 4.92 6.07
CA THR A 512 26.52 5.24 5.70
C THR A 512 25.54 4.12 6.12
N ASP A 513 26.05 2.96 6.55
CA ASP A 513 25.28 1.90 7.21
C ASP A 513 24.80 2.27 8.60
N ASP A 514 25.38 3.29 9.22
CA ASP A 514 25.07 3.67 10.61
C ASP A 514 23.86 4.61 10.71
N TRP A 515 23.24 4.98 9.59
CA TRP A 515 22.00 5.73 9.58
C TRP A 515 20.88 4.96 10.25
N GLN A 516 20.16 5.63 11.15
CA GLN A 516 18.91 5.12 11.68
C GLN A 516 17.93 4.89 10.52
N PRO A 517 17.22 3.74 10.47
CA PRO A 517 16.26 3.48 9.40
C PRO A 517 15.12 4.51 9.44
N LEU A 518 14.63 4.89 8.26
CA LEU A 518 13.58 5.90 8.11
C LEU A 518 12.38 5.27 7.39
N LEU A 519 11.17 5.46 7.94
CA LEU A 519 9.91 5.01 7.38
C LEU A 519 9.03 6.21 7.00
N LEU A 520 8.64 6.28 5.74
CA LEU A 520 7.74 7.29 5.20
C LEU A 520 6.36 6.66 5.00
N LEU A 521 5.36 7.07 5.79
CA LEU A 521 3.97 6.62 5.69
C LEU A 521 3.13 7.74 5.05
N LEU A 522 2.85 7.60 3.75
CA LEU A 522 2.19 8.63 2.96
C LEU A 522 0.70 8.30 2.77
N ASP A 523 -0.16 8.65 3.73
CA ASP A 523 -1.60 8.43 3.57
C ASP A 523 -2.18 9.29 2.44
N GLU A 524 -3.08 8.71 1.65
CA GLU A 524 -3.72 9.35 0.49
C GLU A 524 -2.71 10.03 -0.45
N THR A 525 -1.72 9.28 -0.92
CA THR A 525 -0.56 9.78 -1.68
C THR A 525 -0.94 10.65 -2.88
N ARG A 526 -2.10 10.41 -3.52
CA ARG A 526 -2.63 11.26 -4.62
C ARG A 526 -2.79 12.74 -4.24
N ARG A 527 -2.97 13.08 -2.96
CA ARG A 527 -3.16 14.47 -2.51
C ARG A 527 -1.86 15.26 -2.43
N ILE A 528 -0.72 14.60 -2.53
CA ILE A 528 0.59 15.25 -2.56
C ILE A 528 0.80 15.78 -3.99
N ARG A 529 0.74 17.10 -4.17
CA ARG A 529 0.93 17.70 -5.50
C ARG A 529 2.33 17.44 -6.01
N SER A 530 2.42 17.17 -7.31
CA SER A 530 3.63 16.94 -8.07
C SER A 530 4.49 15.82 -7.49
N PHE A 531 3.83 14.85 -6.83
CA PHE A 531 4.46 13.65 -6.33
C PHE A 531 4.55 12.61 -7.44
N ASN A 532 5.78 12.30 -7.88
CA ASN A 532 6.03 11.21 -8.81
C ASN A 532 6.35 9.93 -8.02
N PRO A 533 5.41 8.98 -7.88
CA PRO A 533 5.63 7.76 -7.11
C PRO A 533 6.79 6.90 -7.63
N ILE A 534 6.99 6.84 -8.95
CA ILE A 534 8.03 6.01 -9.60
C ILE A 534 9.42 6.52 -9.20
N GLU A 535 9.63 7.82 -9.35
CA GLU A 535 10.87 8.48 -8.93
C GLU A 535 11.07 8.33 -7.43
N TYR A 536 10.00 8.52 -6.64
CA TYR A 536 10.12 8.54 -5.18
C TYR A 536 10.44 7.16 -4.59
N ILE A 537 9.90 6.06 -5.13
CA ILE A 537 10.29 4.69 -4.70
C ILE A 537 11.78 4.46 -4.97
N THR A 538 12.22 4.76 -6.20
CA THR A 538 13.63 4.57 -6.60
C THR A 538 14.54 5.42 -5.72
N PHE A 539 14.17 6.68 -5.54
CA PHE A 539 14.87 7.65 -4.72
C PHE A 539 14.97 7.21 -3.26
N ALA A 540 13.87 6.77 -2.64
CA ALA A 540 13.83 6.32 -1.25
C ALA A 540 14.66 5.04 -1.04
N ARG A 541 14.58 4.09 -1.97
CA ARG A 541 15.35 2.84 -1.95
C ARG A 541 16.85 3.09 -1.91
N GLU A 542 17.36 3.94 -2.81
CA GLU A 542 18.78 4.33 -2.84
C GLU A 542 19.24 5.00 -1.53
N ARG A 543 18.31 5.66 -0.83
CA ARG A 543 18.56 6.46 0.39
C ARG A 543 18.26 5.69 1.68
N ARG A 544 17.98 4.39 1.58
CA ARG A 544 17.66 3.49 2.71
C ARG A 544 16.52 4.06 3.56
N ALA A 545 15.52 4.58 2.87
CA ALA A 545 14.26 4.95 3.43
C ALA A 545 13.19 4.00 2.90
N ALA A 546 12.39 3.47 3.81
CA ALA A 546 11.19 2.74 3.49
C ALA A 546 10.09 3.73 3.08
N CYS A 547 9.45 3.51 1.94
CA CYS A 547 8.33 4.33 1.47
C CYS A 547 7.07 3.48 1.37
N VAL A 548 6.01 3.91 2.06
CA VAL A 548 4.68 3.29 2.03
C VAL A 548 3.73 4.29 1.40
N MET A 549 3.31 4.01 0.17
CA MET A 549 2.35 4.82 -0.57
C MET A 549 0.98 4.19 -0.45
N VAL A 550 -0.02 5.01 -0.15
CA VAL A 550 -1.36 4.53 0.16
C VAL A 550 -2.38 5.15 -0.78
N TYR A 551 -3.12 4.30 -1.47
CA TYR A 551 -4.15 4.67 -2.42
C TYR A 551 -5.47 3.97 -2.08
N GLN A 552 -6.60 4.61 -2.37
CA GLN A 552 -7.91 3.94 -2.25
C GLN A 552 -8.19 2.97 -3.40
N SER A 553 -7.60 3.25 -4.57
CA SER A 553 -7.72 2.48 -5.81
C SER A 553 -6.49 2.75 -6.67
N LEU A 554 -6.04 1.78 -7.48
CA LEU A 554 -4.91 1.96 -8.37
C LEU A 554 -5.17 3.03 -9.45
N ASN A 555 -6.42 3.26 -9.83
CA ASN A 555 -6.79 4.30 -10.80
C ASN A 555 -6.48 5.72 -10.32
N LEU A 556 -6.21 5.89 -9.02
CA LEU A 556 -5.83 7.17 -8.42
C LEU A 556 -4.36 7.51 -8.64
N ILE A 557 -3.57 6.56 -9.11
CA ILE A 557 -2.15 6.73 -9.40
C ILE A 557 -1.97 7.55 -10.68
N GLY A 558 -2.66 7.15 -11.75
CA GLY A 558 -2.44 7.70 -13.09
C GLY A 558 -2.95 6.77 -14.18
N THR A 559 -2.28 6.83 -15.32
CA THR A 559 -2.52 6.00 -16.50
C THR A 559 -2.19 4.52 -16.25
N ALA A 560 -2.70 3.63 -17.09
CA ALA A 560 -2.39 2.20 -17.00
C ALA A 560 -0.87 1.90 -17.09
N ALA A 561 -0.14 2.63 -17.94
CA ALA A 561 1.31 2.48 -18.09
C ALA A 561 2.08 2.89 -16.82
N GLU A 562 1.65 3.97 -16.15
CA GLU A 562 2.21 4.40 -14.87
C GLU A 562 1.91 3.40 -13.76
N ILE A 563 0.69 2.86 -13.72
CA ILE A 563 0.31 1.79 -12.78
C ILE A 563 1.21 0.57 -12.97
N ASP A 564 1.36 0.08 -14.20
CA ASP A 564 2.20 -1.10 -14.51
C ASP A 564 3.67 -0.84 -14.13
N THR A 565 4.16 0.39 -14.37
CA THR A 565 5.53 0.81 -14.00
C THR A 565 5.72 0.89 -12.49
N ILE A 566 4.74 1.36 -11.72
CA ILE A 566 4.84 1.37 -10.25
C ILE A 566 4.77 -0.04 -9.70
N LEU A 567 3.80 -0.84 -10.16
CA LEU A 567 3.61 -2.21 -9.66
C LEU A 567 4.84 -3.08 -9.91
N SER A 568 5.57 -2.85 -11.01
CA SER A 568 6.84 -3.55 -11.29
C SER A 568 8.03 -3.04 -10.46
N ASN A 569 8.00 -1.80 -9.97
CA ASN A 569 9.09 -1.21 -9.19
C ASN A 569 8.90 -1.35 -7.66
N VAL A 570 7.66 -1.57 -7.21
CA VAL A 570 7.33 -1.78 -5.79
C VAL A 570 7.56 -3.24 -5.40
N GLY A 571 8.40 -3.43 -4.38
CA GLY A 571 8.72 -4.77 -3.87
C GLY A 571 7.58 -5.44 -3.11
N THR A 572 6.74 -4.68 -2.39
CA THR A 572 5.61 -5.20 -1.60
C THR A 572 4.30 -4.52 -1.95
N GLN A 573 3.29 -5.29 -2.28
CA GLN A 573 1.94 -4.81 -2.59
C GLN A 573 0.94 -5.43 -1.61
N ILE A 574 0.11 -4.59 -1.02
CA ILE A 574 -0.90 -4.98 -0.04
C ILE A 574 -2.24 -4.43 -0.48
N TYR A 575 -3.22 -5.31 -0.64
CA TYR A 575 -4.57 -4.95 -1.02
C TYR A 575 -5.52 -5.31 0.11
N LEU A 576 -6.14 -4.29 0.72
CA LEU A 576 -7.06 -4.48 1.84
C LEU A 576 -8.49 -4.68 1.35
N GLY A 577 -9.18 -5.67 1.90
CA GLY A 577 -10.54 -5.99 1.54
C GLY A 577 -10.66 -6.57 0.13
N LYS A 578 -11.79 -6.31 -0.51
CA LYS A 578 -12.10 -6.79 -1.86
C LYS A 578 -11.48 -5.88 -2.89
N LEU A 579 -10.80 -6.43 -3.88
CA LEU A 579 -10.33 -5.66 -5.04
C LEU A 579 -11.40 -5.74 -6.11
N VAL A 580 -11.82 -4.61 -6.67
CA VAL A 580 -12.87 -4.56 -7.70
C VAL A 580 -12.47 -3.69 -8.90
N GLY A 581 -13.10 -3.94 -10.05
CA GLY A 581 -12.93 -3.14 -11.26
C GLY A 581 -11.49 -3.13 -11.78
N ASP A 582 -11.02 -1.97 -12.21
CA ASP A 582 -9.70 -1.82 -12.83
C ASP A 582 -8.54 -2.17 -11.91
N THR A 583 -8.71 -2.01 -10.59
CA THR A 583 -7.68 -2.42 -9.61
C THR A 583 -7.46 -3.93 -9.63
N ALA A 584 -8.54 -4.71 -9.71
CA ALA A 584 -8.44 -6.16 -9.84
C ALA A 584 -7.81 -6.55 -11.18
N THR A 585 -8.22 -5.89 -12.27
CA THR A 585 -7.67 -6.13 -13.62
C THR A 585 -6.17 -5.84 -13.70
N ALA A 586 -5.72 -4.70 -13.15
CA ALA A 586 -4.32 -4.31 -13.15
C ALA A 586 -3.47 -5.29 -12.31
N PHE A 587 -3.95 -5.66 -11.12
CA PHE A 587 -3.27 -6.63 -10.28
C PHE A 587 -3.17 -8.03 -10.94
N SER A 588 -4.27 -8.54 -11.50
CA SER A 588 -4.27 -9.83 -12.20
C SER A 588 -3.34 -9.85 -13.41
N ARG A 589 -3.16 -8.72 -14.11
CA ARG A 589 -2.26 -8.61 -15.27
C ARG A 589 -0.79 -8.67 -14.89
N MET A 590 -0.45 -8.14 -13.71
CA MET A 590 0.92 -8.13 -13.21
C MET A 590 1.38 -9.52 -12.74
N LEU A 591 0.45 -10.35 -12.25
CA LEU A 591 0.78 -11.72 -11.87
C LEU A 591 1.11 -12.57 -13.10
N PRO A 592 2.09 -13.48 -13.01
CA PRO A 592 2.38 -14.40 -14.11
C PRO A 592 1.14 -15.24 -14.44
N SER A 593 0.91 -15.46 -15.73
CA SER A 593 -0.09 -16.42 -16.19
C SER A 593 0.50 -17.82 -16.15
N GLU A 594 -0.32 -18.80 -15.76
CA GLU A 594 0.07 -20.20 -15.76
C GLU A 594 -0.87 -21.00 -16.66
N ASP A 595 -0.30 -21.92 -17.44
CA ASP A 595 -1.09 -22.86 -18.23
C ASP A 595 -1.86 -23.80 -17.31
N ARG A 596 -3.17 -23.83 -17.51
CA ARG A 596 -4.08 -24.63 -16.71
C ARG A 596 -4.88 -25.58 -17.58
N LYS A 597 -4.97 -26.83 -17.13
CA LYS A 597 -5.92 -27.81 -17.65
C LYS A 597 -7.35 -27.41 -17.27
N ILE A 598 -8.11 -26.92 -18.23
CA ILE A 598 -9.55 -26.67 -18.13
C ILE A 598 -10.31 -27.87 -18.71
N TYR A 599 -11.48 -28.15 -18.16
CA TYR A 599 -12.38 -29.18 -18.64
C TYR A 599 -13.61 -28.52 -19.27
N VAL A 600 -13.78 -28.71 -20.56
CA VAL A 600 -14.94 -28.21 -21.32
C VAL A 600 -15.87 -29.39 -21.55
N THR A 601 -17.12 -29.24 -21.13
CA THR A 601 -18.16 -30.24 -21.44
C THR A 601 -18.82 -29.82 -22.75
N ASN A 602 -18.73 -30.67 -23.77
CA ASN A 602 -19.45 -30.45 -25.02
C ASN A 602 -20.94 -30.70 -24.77
N GLU A 603 -21.77 -29.68 -25.01
CA GLU A 603 -23.22 -29.77 -24.77
C GLU A 603 -23.91 -30.80 -25.67
N SER A 604 -23.34 -31.08 -26.85
CA SER A 604 -23.93 -31.96 -27.86
C SER A 604 -23.82 -33.45 -27.54
N ASP A 605 -22.73 -33.89 -26.90
CA ASP A 605 -22.47 -35.31 -26.63
C ASP A 605 -22.17 -35.61 -25.15
N GLY A 606 -22.12 -34.58 -24.29
CA GLY A 606 -21.77 -34.71 -22.88
C GLY A 606 -20.31 -35.11 -22.64
N SER A 607 -19.47 -35.15 -23.68
CA SER A 607 -18.06 -35.49 -23.56
C SER A 607 -17.31 -34.38 -22.84
N VAL A 608 -16.40 -34.76 -21.95
CA VAL A 608 -15.53 -33.83 -21.23
C VAL A 608 -14.17 -33.83 -21.91
N GLN A 609 -13.84 -32.75 -22.61
CA GLN A 609 -12.51 -32.56 -23.18
C GLN A 609 -11.67 -31.70 -22.25
N SER A 610 -10.40 -32.07 -22.09
CA SER A 610 -9.44 -31.24 -21.36
C SER A 610 -8.54 -30.47 -22.31
N ARG A 611 -8.38 -29.17 -22.08
CA ARG A 611 -7.46 -28.30 -22.84
C ARG A 611 -6.59 -27.52 -21.86
N TRP A 612 -5.35 -27.22 -22.25
CA TRP A 612 -4.50 -26.28 -21.52
C TRP A 612 -4.79 -24.85 -22.01
N GLU A 613 -5.05 -23.94 -21.08
CA GLU A 613 -5.32 -22.52 -21.33
C GLU A 613 -4.50 -21.68 -20.33
N PRO A 614 -3.78 -20.64 -20.78
CA PRO A 614 -3.12 -19.71 -19.87
C PRO A 614 -4.18 -18.96 -19.06
N ARG A 615 -4.07 -19.02 -17.74
CA ARG A 615 -4.96 -18.28 -16.83
C ARG A 615 -4.16 -17.45 -15.84
N PRO A 616 -4.68 -16.26 -15.46
CA PRO A 616 -4.08 -15.51 -14.36
C PRO A 616 -4.20 -16.30 -13.06
N ILE A 617 -3.21 -16.14 -12.16
CA ILE A 617 -3.19 -16.79 -10.84
C ILE A 617 -4.48 -16.52 -10.06
N LEU A 618 -5.01 -15.30 -10.13
CA LEU A 618 -6.31 -14.93 -9.55
C LEU A 618 -7.12 -14.19 -10.61
N THR A 619 -8.39 -14.59 -10.78
CA THR A 619 -9.36 -13.89 -11.61
C THR A 619 -10.14 -12.87 -10.76
N ALA A 620 -10.98 -12.06 -11.42
CA ALA A 620 -11.87 -11.15 -10.72
C ALA A 620 -12.78 -11.87 -9.70
N ALA A 621 -13.17 -13.12 -9.97
CA ALA A 621 -14.07 -13.87 -9.08
C ALA A 621 -13.45 -14.16 -7.70
N GLU A 622 -12.14 -14.44 -7.66
CA GLU A 622 -11.38 -14.59 -6.41
C GLU A 622 -11.16 -13.22 -5.74
N LEU A 623 -10.67 -12.25 -6.50
CA LEU A 623 -10.31 -10.93 -5.98
C LEU A 623 -11.49 -10.17 -5.35
N TYR A 624 -12.71 -10.43 -5.82
CA TYR A 624 -13.93 -9.80 -5.31
C TYR A 624 -14.40 -10.42 -3.98
N ARG A 625 -13.91 -11.60 -3.59
CA ARG A 625 -14.31 -12.30 -2.35
C ARG A 625 -13.14 -13.10 -1.75
N LEU A 626 -12.28 -12.41 -1.01
CA LEU A 626 -11.16 -13.02 -0.31
C LEU A 626 -11.63 -13.89 0.88
N PRO A 627 -11.13 -15.14 1.02
CA PRO A 627 -11.52 -16.09 2.06
C PRO A 627 -10.69 -15.95 3.35
N SER A 628 -10.51 -14.72 3.84
CA SER A 628 -9.49 -14.39 4.86
C SER A 628 -10.02 -13.54 6.03
N GLY A 629 -11.04 -14.04 6.73
CA GLY A 629 -11.52 -13.45 7.98
C GLY A 629 -12.19 -12.08 7.86
N ASN A 630 -12.11 -11.29 8.94
CA ASN A 630 -12.86 -10.03 9.08
C ASN A 630 -12.18 -8.88 8.35
N TRP A 631 -10.85 -8.87 8.36
CA TRP A 631 -10.02 -7.84 7.72
C TRP A 631 -9.08 -8.50 6.71
N PRO A 632 -9.65 -9.12 5.65
CA PRO A 632 -8.86 -9.84 4.67
C PRO A 632 -7.93 -8.87 3.94
N ALA A 633 -6.69 -9.31 3.72
CA ALA A 633 -5.78 -8.66 2.80
C ALA A 633 -5.10 -9.68 1.90
N LEU A 634 -4.84 -9.26 0.67
CA LEU A 634 -4.01 -9.98 -0.29
C LEU A 634 -2.65 -9.29 -0.34
N VAL A 635 -1.60 -10.05 -0.09
CA VAL A 635 -0.21 -9.55 -0.08
C VAL A 635 0.56 -10.22 -1.20
N HIS A 636 1.34 -9.43 -1.93
CA HIS A 636 2.27 -9.91 -2.94
C HIS A 636 3.63 -9.24 -2.73
N ILE A 637 4.66 -10.05 -2.54
CA ILE A 637 6.04 -9.57 -2.40
C ILE A 637 6.83 -10.15 -3.57
N HIS A 638 7.24 -9.29 -4.49
CA HIS A 638 7.81 -9.67 -5.78
C HIS A 638 9.09 -10.52 -5.63
N ASP A 639 9.90 -10.17 -4.62
CA ASP A 639 11.23 -10.76 -4.41
C ASP A 639 11.22 -11.99 -3.50
N LEU A 640 10.04 -12.51 -3.10
CA LEU A 640 9.97 -13.78 -2.39
C LEU A 640 10.32 -14.95 -3.31
N PRO A 641 11.00 -16.01 -2.80
CA PRO A 641 11.33 -17.18 -3.60
C PRO A 641 10.12 -17.84 -4.28
N CYS A 642 8.97 -17.88 -3.59
CA CYS A 642 7.75 -18.50 -4.14
C CYS A 642 7.06 -17.64 -5.21
N ARG A 643 7.26 -16.32 -5.22
CA ARG A 643 6.62 -15.34 -6.12
C ARG A 643 5.09 -15.48 -6.23
N LYS A 644 4.44 -15.99 -5.19
CA LYS A 644 2.99 -16.20 -5.13
C LYS A 644 2.35 -15.17 -4.20
N PRO A 645 1.16 -14.64 -4.55
CA PRO A 645 0.39 -13.85 -3.60
C PRO A 645 -0.10 -14.74 -2.46
N PHE A 646 -0.36 -14.16 -1.29
CA PHE A 646 -0.87 -14.88 -0.13
C PHE A 646 -1.90 -14.05 0.63
N LEU A 647 -2.71 -14.75 1.42
CA LEU A 647 -3.85 -14.19 2.15
C LEU A 647 -3.53 -14.06 3.63
N VAL A 648 -3.87 -12.91 4.19
CA VAL A 648 -3.71 -12.61 5.61
C VAL A 648 -5.00 -12.00 6.16
N ASP A 649 -5.21 -12.16 7.47
CA ASP A 649 -6.21 -11.40 8.23
C ASP A 649 -5.47 -10.42 9.15
N LEU A 650 -5.92 -9.17 9.14
CA LEU A 650 -5.38 -8.07 9.94
C LEU A 650 -6.05 -7.93 11.31
N ASP A 651 -6.96 -8.82 11.69
CA ASP A 651 -7.64 -8.77 12.99
C ASP A 651 -6.64 -8.82 14.17
N GLN A 652 -6.52 -7.70 14.88
CA GLN A 652 -5.57 -7.51 15.98
C GLN A 652 -5.97 -8.17 17.28
N SER A 653 -7.26 -8.44 17.48
CA SER A 653 -7.73 -9.17 18.66
C SER A 653 -7.04 -10.53 18.80
N VAL A 654 -6.56 -11.06 17.67
CA VAL A 654 -5.85 -12.31 17.55
C VAL A 654 -4.33 -12.16 17.80
N VAL A 655 -3.78 -10.95 17.72
CA VAL A 655 -2.35 -10.62 17.93
C VAL A 655 -2.06 -10.23 19.40
N ASP A 656 -2.90 -9.38 20.00
CA ASP A 656 -2.71 -8.90 21.38
C ASP A 656 -2.73 -10.04 22.42
N ASN A 657 -3.44 -11.13 22.13
CA ASN A 657 -3.50 -12.30 22.99
C ASN A 657 -2.15 -13.06 23.10
N GLN A 658 -1.19 -12.84 22.19
CA GLN A 658 0.12 -13.50 22.22
C GLN A 658 1.26 -12.59 22.71
N GLU A 659 1.21 -11.28 22.47
CA GLU A 659 2.17 -10.36 23.10
C GLU A 659 2.03 -10.41 24.64
N ASN A 660 0.81 -10.58 25.17
CA ASN A 660 0.59 -10.80 26.61
C ASN A 660 1.07 -12.17 27.14
N GLN A 661 1.44 -13.11 26.26
CA GLN A 661 1.97 -14.43 26.64
C GLN A 661 3.51 -14.50 26.56
N ARG A 662 4.17 -13.46 26.03
CA ARG A 662 5.64 -13.31 26.00
C ARG A 662 6.07 -12.33 27.07
#